data_AF-K1XYU3-F1
#
_entry.id   AF-K1XYU3-F1
#
_cell.length_a   1.000
_cell.length_b   1.000
_cell.length_c   1.000
_cell.angle_alpha   90.00
_cell.angle_beta   90.00
_cell.angle_gamma   90.00
#
_symmetry.space_group_name_H-M   'P 1'
#
loop_
_entity.id
_entity.type
_entity.pdbx_description
1 polymer ?
#
loop_
_entity_poly.entity_id
_entity_poly.type
_entity_poly.pdbx_seq_one_letter_code
_entity_poly.pdbx_strand_id
1 'polypeptide(L)'
;MKKIIAFFLLCIAQVTYAVSTVPTFSHPVLRSAYTAINFRIDKQIKNIVLDDASRNTIEQKKSDITDILLSIDASVKRKDKATAVKQIRSFKANYKSLVEYIASVQTKKIVQVSANEVPAPVVESTPVEIVYYSDDLEGNGTAGGNTFSQAFFSAAKCTTPLNTLIQVINGKKSVIVKNNDRPNCVKHPNLVDLTKTSFSTIGKLSTGKLSGSFVGLGNVSKGYIKRYLAKDTFGELGIALNANLPNTYLVNDTLHISGLVTIDDIDSDTVLFLQSPSGKEISLSTKAKGFNFSYSYPLEEVGTYTFIVAKWLGFKTSKFEHIIVLDKAVVAGKKLFPTTPSPLQKIDTLDIERQEFSDLKAMYRVKFRTQDLYTLTVTDGTKSLTYQGIGSIALKSDTFATFDPDKPVSVKVTVQKTSTSFTHDTYTSPVTVFEKTMMLAPGYKTEVKEEISVSKRDNILTVSGYVWKCNIKNEVVLIFPDGSTKKYSFEFEKLSDNACLFEKTIPLSQQWVYLVEVNYDTGFAAYNGPIVYGDFLPLLPNGYDGVTKEIHADSSNIALNSLTFVNTVRAKSGKSTISLDDTLNTLATLKANDMANHANISHWDSNGDRISGTAKRNGINLTGSIWENVAGGNVGYEVLLV
;
A
#
# COMPACT_ATOMS: atom_id res chain seq x y z
N MET A 1 25.16 -50.21 -22.21
CA MET A 1 24.32 -49.55 -21.19
C MET A 1 25.03 -48.47 -20.37
N LYS A 2 26.27 -48.64 -19.87
CA LYS A 2 26.95 -47.61 -19.05
C LYS A 2 27.37 -46.31 -19.78
N LYS A 3 27.51 -46.32 -21.12
CA LYS A 3 27.85 -45.11 -21.91
C LYS A 3 26.65 -44.27 -22.36
N ILE A 4 25.43 -44.81 -22.29
CA ILE A 4 24.19 -44.09 -22.67
C ILE A 4 23.61 -43.32 -21.47
N ILE A 5 23.87 -43.79 -20.24
CA ILE A 5 23.45 -43.11 -19.00
C ILE A 5 24.29 -41.85 -18.72
N ALA A 6 25.56 -41.83 -19.14
CA ALA A 6 26.42 -40.64 -19.01
C ALA A 6 26.03 -39.50 -19.98
N PHE A 7 25.42 -39.83 -21.12
CA PHE A 7 24.94 -38.83 -22.08
C PHE A 7 23.56 -38.25 -21.68
N PHE A 8 22.73 -39.04 -20.98
CA PHE A 8 21.44 -38.58 -20.45
C PHE A 8 21.57 -37.70 -19.19
N LEU A 9 22.59 -37.94 -18.35
CA LEU A 9 22.88 -37.11 -17.17
C LEU A 9 23.51 -35.75 -17.52
N LEU A 10 24.08 -35.59 -18.72
CA LEU A 10 24.62 -34.31 -19.18
C LEU A 10 23.55 -33.37 -19.77
N CYS A 11 22.38 -33.89 -20.14
CA CYS A 11 21.27 -33.11 -20.71
C CYS A 11 20.21 -32.67 -19.69
N ILE A 12 20.27 -33.13 -18.43
CA ILE A 12 19.30 -32.78 -17.37
C ILE A 12 19.83 -31.64 -16.47
N ALA A 13 21.05 -31.14 -16.69
CA ALA A 13 21.67 -30.09 -15.89
C ALA A 13 21.37 -28.64 -16.36
N GLN A 14 20.41 -28.40 -17.25
CA GLN A 14 20.10 -27.05 -17.73
C GLN A 14 18.60 -26.77 -17.78
N VAL A 15 17.97 -26.58 -16.60
CA VAL A 15 17.18 -25.39 -16.25
C VAL A 15 17.03 -25.40 -14.72
N THR A 16 18.15 -25.33 -13.99
CA THR A 16 18.07 -24.73 -12.65
C THR A 16 17.99 -23.23 -12.89
N TYR A 17 16.89 -22.58 -12.50
CA TYR A 17 16.92 -21.13 -12.30
C TYR A 17 18.09 -20.88 -11.36
N ALA A 18 19.18 -20.34 -11.91
CA ALA A 18 20.34 -19.97 -11.14
C ALA A 18 19.86 -18.90 -10.16
N VAL A 19 19.63 -19.30 -8.91
CA VAL A 19 19.62 -18.34 -7.81
C VAL A 19 21.01 -17.71 -7.90
N SER A 20 21.09 -16.49 -8.43
CA SER A 20 22.35 -15.83 -8.68
C SER A 20 23.02 -15.63 -7.32
N THR A 21 23.93 -16.53 -6.96
CA THR A 21 24.69 -16.40 -5.73
C THR A 21 25.45 -15.09 -5.82
N VAL A 22 25.25 -14.21 -4.84
CA VAL A 22 25.98 -12.94 -4.78
C VAL A 22 27.47 -13.25 -4.90
N PRO A 23 28.18 -12.65 -5.88
CA PRO A 23 29.59 -12.96 -6.11
C PRO A 23 30.40 -12.67 -4.85
N THR A 24 31.32 -13.57 -4.53
CA THR A 24 32.21 -13.42 -3.39
C THR A 24 33.54 -12.82 -3.83
N PHE A 25 33.98 -11.77 -3.15
CA PHE A 25 35.26 -11.11 -3.39
C PHE A 25 36.20 -11.37 -2.22
N SER A 26 37.47 -11.67 -2.48
CA SER A 26 38.45 -11.84 -1.39
C SER A 26 38.86 -10.54 -0.74
N HIS A 27 38.78 -9.43 -1.48
CA HIS A 27 39.17 -8.12 -0.98
C HIS A 27 37.93 -7.30 -0.57
N PRO A 28 37.87 -6.76 0.66
CA PRO A 28 36.70 -6.02 1.16
C PRO A 28 36.39 -4.79 0.30
N VAL A 29 37.41 -4.09 -0.22
CA VAL A 29 37.22 -2.94 -1.12
C VAL A 29 36.47 -3.31 -2.41
N LEU A 30 36.72 -4.49 -2.99
CA LEU A 30 36.02 -4.93 -4.20
C LEU A 30 34.56 -5.28 -3.90
N ARG A 31 34.31 -5.89 -2.74
CA ARG A 31 32.95 -6.12 -2.24
C ARG A 31 32.19 -4.80 -2.06
N SER A 32 32.79 -3.83 -1.39
CA SER A 32 32.19 -2.49 -1.21
C SER A 32 31.95 -1.79 -2.54
N ALA A 33 32.89 -1.89 -3.49
CA ALA A 33 32.72 -1.35 -4.83
C ALA A 33 31.53 -1.99 -5.55
N TYR A 34 31.46 -3.33 -5.58
CA TYR A 34 30.33 -4.07 -6.17
C TYR A 34 28.98 -3.62 -5.60
N THR A 35 28.86 -3.54 -4.27
CA THR A 35 27.63 -3.09 -3.61
C THR A 35 27.29 -1.64 -3.97
N ALA A 36 28.25 -0.71 -3.92
CA ALA A 36 28.03 0.69 -4.22
C ALA A 36 27.62 0.94 -5.69
N ILE A 37 28.21 0.19 -6.62
CA ILE A 37 27.91 0.28 -8.06
C ILE A 37 26.49 -0.20 -8.35
N ASN A 38 26.12 -1.39 -7.85
CA ASN A 38 24.76 -1.92 -8.04
C ASN A 38 23.72 -0.99 -7.43
N PHE A 39 23.94 -0.53 -6.19
CA PHE A 39 23.06 0.45 -5.56
C PHE A 39 22.88 1.72 -6.40
N ARG A 40 23.97 2.25 -6.98
CA ARG A 40 23.91 3.45 -7.82
C ARG A 40 23.17 3.21 -9.13
N ILE A 41 23.37 2.06 -9.77
CA ILE A 41 22.65 1.67 -10.98
C ILE A 41 21.16 1.52 -10.69
N ASP A 42 20.82 0.75 -9.65
CA ASP A 42 19.45 0.49 -9.23
C ASP A 42 18.72 1.79 -8.88
N LYS A 43 19.39 2.72 -8.20
CA LYS A 43 18.87 4.07 -7.93
C LYS A 43 18.61 4.87 -9.20
N GLN A 44 19.47 4.78 -10.22
CA GLN A 44 19.28 5.50 -11.49
C GLN A 44 18.12 4.92 -12.31
N ILE A 45 17.94 3.60 -12.32
CA ILE A 45 16.88 2.95 -13.09
C ILE A 45 15.52 2.97 -12.38
N LYS A 46 15.46 3.18 -11.07
CA LYS A 46 14.24 3.15 -10.25
C LYS A 46 13.07 3.99 -10.81
N ASN A 47 13.37 5.12 -11.46
CA ASN A 47 12.37 6.04 -12.00
C ASN A 47 12.23 5.97 -13.54
N ILE A 48 12.93 5.03 -14.18
CA ILE A 48 12.91 4.83 -15.63
C ILE A 48 11.95 3.67 -15.93
N VAL A 49 11.02 3.88 -16.87
CA VAL A 49 10.20 2.77 -17.38
C VAL A 49 11.02 2.11 -18.47
N LEU A 50 11.48 0.89 -18.20
CA LEU A 50 12.32 0.11 -19.11
C LEU A 50 11.46 -0.87 -19.90
N ASP A 51 11.57 -0.83 -21.23
CA ASP A 51 11.12 -1.96 -22.06
C ASP A 51 12.00 -3.20 -21.83
N ASP A 52 11.53 -4.36 -22.27
CA ASP A 52 12.24 -5.64 -22.04
C ASP A 52 13.64 -5.64 -22.65
N ALA A 53 13.82 -5.01 -23.83
CA ALA A 53 15.12 -4.93 -24.49
C ALA A 53 16.12 -4.10 -23.68
N SER A 54 15.67 -2.96 -23.13
CA SER A 54 16.48 -2.07 -22.31
C SER A 54 16.83 -2.72 -20.97
N ARG A 55 15.88 -3.42 -20.35
CA ARG A 55 16.09 -4.19 -19.12
C ARG A 55 17.14 -5.29 -19.33
N ASN A 56 17.01 -6.08 -20.39
CA ASN A 56 17.97 -7.13 -20.73
C ASN A 56 19.36 -6.56 -21.01
N THR A 57 19.44 -5.41 -21.69
CA THR A 57 20.72 -4.74 -21.97
C THR A 57 21.40 -4.24 -20.69
N ILE A 58 20.63 -3.68 -19.75
CA ILE A 58 21.15 -3.21 -18.45
C ILE A 58 21.66 -4.40 -17.62
N GLU A 59 20.89 -5.48 -17.53
CA GLU A 59 21.29 -6.67 -16.77
C GLU A 59 22.52 -7.36 -17.38
N GLN A 60 22.61 -7.44 -18.71
CA GLN A 60 23.84 -7.93 -19.37
C GLN A 60 25.06 -7.08 -19.01
N LYS A 61 24.94 -5.74 -19.08
CA LYS A 61 26.04 -4.84 -18.72
C LYS A 61 26.41 -4.91 -17.24
N LYS A 62 25.44 -5.14 -16.34
CA LYS A 62 25.71 -5.41 -14.91
C LYS A 62 26.50 -6.71 -14.73
N SER A 63 26.15 -7.76 -15.48
CA SER A 63 26.92 -9.00 -15.51
C SER A 63 28.36 -8.78 -15.97
N ASP A 64 28.56 -8.06 -17.09
CA ASP A 64 29.90 -7.80 -17.64
C ASP A 64 30.80 -7.04 -16.62
N ILE A 65 30.23 -6.05 -15.92
CA ILE A 65 30.94 -5.32 -14.86
C ILE A 65 31.33 -6.25 -13.70
N THR A 66 30.43 -7.17 -13.34
CA THR A 66 30.67 -8.16 -12.28
C THR A 66 31.83 -9.09 -12.63
N ASP A 67 31.87 -9.59 -13.86
CA ASP A 67 32.94 -10.45 -14.37
C ASP A 67 34.30 -9.74 -14.38
N ILE A 68 34.32 -8.44 -14.69
CA ILE A 68 35.53 -7.62 -14.61
C ILE A 68 35.99 -7.48 -13.15
N LEU A 69 35.08 -7.23 -12.20
CA LEU A 69 35.45 -7.14 -10.77
C LEU A 69 36.00 -8.46 -10.23
N LEU A 70 35.44 -9.60 -10.64
CA LEU A 70 35.97 -10.93 -10.30
C LEU A 70 37.37 -11.13 -10.90
N SER A 71 37.59 -10.66 -12.13
CA SER A 71 38.91 -10.71 -12.78
C SER A 71 39.95 -9.83 -12.09
N ILE A 72 39.54 -8.68 -11.54
CA ILE A 72 40.40 -7.83 -10.70
C ILE A 72 40.76 -8.58 -9.41
N ASP A 73 39.78 -9.16 -8.71
CA ASP A 73 40.02 -9.93 -7.46
C ASP A 73 41.01 -11.07 -7.70
N ALA A 74 40.82 -11.83 -8.78
CA ALA A 74 41.72 -12.92 -9.15
C ALA A 74 43.14 -12.44 -9.48
N SER A 75 43.28 -11.28 -10.14
CA SER A 75 44.60 -10.72 -10.46
C SER A 75 45.32 -10.18 -9.22
N VAL A 76 44.58 -9.57 -8.30
CA VAL A 76 45.11 -9.11 -7.00
C VAL A 76 45.60 -10.30 -6.16
N LYS A 77 44.84 -11.40 -6.09
CA LYS A 77 45.27 -12.65 -5.42
C LYS A 77 46.60 -13.18 -5.97
N ARG A 78 46.76 -13.15 -7.30
CA ARG A 78 47.99 -13.59 -7.98
C ARG A 78 49.13 -12.55 -7.93
N LYS A 79 48.91 -11.39 -7.33
CA LYS A 79 49.84 -10.24 -7.33
C LYS A 79 50.22 -9.77 -8.74
N ASP A 80 49.34 -10.00 -9.73
CA ASP A 80 49.52 -9.57 -11.11
C ASP A 80 49.02 -8.13 -11.29
N LYS A 81 49.90 -7.18 -11.01
CA LYS A 81 49.58 -5.74 -11.06
C LYS A 81 49.23 -5.27 -12.49
N ALA A 82 49.89 -5.80 -13.51
CA ALA A 82 49.68 -5.37 -14.89
C ALA A 82 48.27 -5.75 -15.36
N THR A 83 47.86 -6.99 -15.12
CA THR A 83 46.50 -7.45 -15.44
C THR A 83 45.45 -6.74 -14.60
N ALA A 84 45.70 -6.54 -13.29
CA ALA A 84 44.78 -5.79 -12.44
C ALA A 84 44.54 -4.37 -12.95
N VAL A 85 45.60 -3.63 -13.32
CA VAL A 85 45.49 -2.29 -13.89
C VAL A 85 44.73 -2.29 -15.22
N LYS A 86 44.97 -3.28 -16.08
CA LYS A 86 44.20 -3.44 -17.34
C LYS A 86 42.72 -3.64 -17.06
N GLN A 87 42.36 -4.52 -16.13
CA GLN A 87 40.96 -4.79 -15.78
C GLN A 87 40.28 -3.58 -15.11
N ILE A 88 40.99 -2.80 -14.31
CA ILE A 88 40.47 -1.55 -13.74
C ILE A 88 40.11 -0.54 -14.86
N ARG A 89 40.89 -0.46 -15.94
CA ARG A 89 40.55 0.39 -17.09
C ARG A 89 39.30 -0.12 -17.81
N SER A 90 39.23 -1.43 -18.05
CA SER A 90 38.04 -2.08 -18.63
C SER A 90 36.79 -1.85 -17.79
N PHE A 91 36.91 -1.94 -16.47
CA PHE A 91 35.84 -1.66 -15.51
C PHE A 91 35.31 -0.23 -15.69
N LYS A 92 36.21 0.77 -15.69
CA LYS A 92 35.82 2.18 -15.86
C LYS A 92 35.11 2.42 -17.19
N ALA A 93 35.57 1.81 -18.28
CA ALA A 93 34.97 1.94 -19.60
C ALA A 93 33.55 1.32 -19.65
N ASN A 94 33.39 0.11 -19.12
CA ASN A 94 32.09 -0.57 -19.10
C ASN A 94 31.08 0.12 -18.18
N TYR A 95 31.53 0.57 -17.00
CA TYR A 95 30.68 1.35 -16.10
C TYR A 95 30.23 2.66 -16.75
N LYS A 96 31.13 3.39 -17.40
CA LYS A 96 30.79 4.61 -18.16
C LYS A 96 29.76 4.31 -19.27
N SER A 97 29.99 3.26 -20.06
CA SER A 97 29.06 2.84 -21.11
C SER A 97 27.67 2.49 -20.57
N LEU A 98 27.58 1.82 -19.42
CA LEU A 98 26.30 1.52 -18.77
C LEU A 98 25.59 2.80 -18.32
N VAL A 99 26.29 3.72 -17.67
CA VAL A 99 25.70 4.99 -17.21
C VAL A 99 25.21 5.83 -18.40
N GLU A 100 25.98 5.88 -19.49
CA GLU A 100 25.58 6.56 -20.74
C GLU A 100 24.35 5.89 -21.37
N TYR A 101 24.29 4.56 -21.37
CA TYR A 101 23.12 3.83 -21.86
C TYR A 101 21.87 4.15 -21.02
N ILE A 102 21.97 4.08 -19.69
CA ILE A 102 20.87 4.45 -18.77
C ILE A 102 20.40 5.88 -19.02
N ALA A 103 21.33 6.83 -19.18
CA ALA A 103 21.00 8.21 -19.51
C ALA A 103 20.30 8.34 -20.87
N SER A 104 20.73 7.58 -21.88
CA SER A 104 20.07 7.58 -23.20
C SER A 104 18.62 7.07 -23.12
N VAL A 105 18.36 6.01 -22.34
CA VAL A 105 17.01 5.49 -22.11
C VAL A 105 16.15 6.52 -21.35
N GLN A 106 16.74 7.24 -20.40
CA GLN A 106 16.07 8.32 -19.69
C GLN A 106 15.68 9.49 -20.62
N THR A 107 16.55 9.90 -21.54
CA THR A 107 16.25 10.99 -22.49
C THR A 107 15.18 10.61 -23.52
N LYS A 108 15.04 9.33 -23.85
CA LYS A 108 13.97 8.83 -24.72
C LYS A 108 12.57 9.03 -24.12
N LYS A 109 12.49 9.28 -22.80
CA LYS A 109 11.25 9.43 -22.01
C LYS A 109 10.70 10.87 -21.98
N ILE A 110 11.40 11.87 -22.54
CA ILE A 110 10.90 13.27 -22.62
C ILE A 110 10.35 13.55 -24.02
N VAL A 111 9.50 12.66 -24.51
CA VAL A 111 8.33 13.09 -25.27
C VAL A 111 7.17 12.61 -24.42
N GLN A 112 6.81 13.44 -23.44
CA GLN A 112 5.54 13.26 -22.74
C GLN A 112 4.46 13.28 -23.81
N VAL A 113 3.95 12.10 -24.14
CA VAL A 113 2.59 11.98 -24.64
C VAL A 113 1.76 12.54 -23.50
N SER A 114 1.35 13.82 -23.60
CA SER A 114 0.20 14.26 -22.84
C SER A 114 -0.86 13.22 -23.19
N ALA A 115 -1.39 12.56 -22.17
CA ALA A 115 -2.52 11.67 -22.34
C ALA A 115 -3.74 12.54 -22.69
N ASN A 116 -3.72 13.11 -23.89
CA ASN A 116 -4.94 13.39 -24.60
C ASN A 116 -5.56 12.01 -24.75
N GLU A 117 -6.59 11.75 -23.96
CA GLU A 117 -7.45 10.58 -24.08
C GLU A 117 -7.90 10.53 -25.53
N VAL A 118 -7.16 9.82 -26.38
CA VAL A 118 -7.62 9.49 -27.72
C VAL A 118 -8.89 8.70 -27.46
N PRO A 119 -10.06 9.16 -27.94
CA PRO A 119 -11.31 8.45 -27.73
C PRO A 119 -11.08 7.02 -28.17
N ALA A 120 -11.21 6.07 -27.24
CA ALA A 120 -11.02 4.67 -27.56
C ALA A 120 -11.94 4.37 -28.76
N PRO A 121 -11.41 3.80 -29.86
CA PRO A 121 -12.22 3.51 -31.02
C PRO A 121 -13.44 2.72 -30.57
N VAL A 122 -14.63 3.11 -31.05
CA VAL A 122 -15.88 2.42 -30.73
C VAL A 122 -15.74 0.99 -31.25
N VAL A 123 -15.45 0.05 -30.35
CA VAL A 123 -15.25 -1.35 -30.74
C VAL A 123 -16.62 -1.97 -30.94
N GLU A 124 -16.94 -2.30 -32.19
CA GLU A 124 -18.18 -2.98 -32.53
C GLU A 124 -18.17 -4.39 -31.92
N SER A 125 -19.24 -4.72 -31.20
CA SER A 125 -19.40 -6.03 -30.57
C SER A 125 -19.94 -7.04 -31.59
N THR A 126 -19.34 -8.22 -31.71
CA THR A 126 -19.78 -9.26 -32.65
C THR A 126 -20.80 -10.20 -31.98
N PRO A 127 -21.98 -10.46 -32.59
CA PRO A 127 -22.97 -11.42 -32.07
C PRO A 127 -22.41 -12.84 -31.97
N VAL A 128 -22.72 -13.54 -30.89
CA VAL A 128 -22.28 -14.93 -30.64
C VAL A 128 -23.33 -15.74 -29.89
N GLU A 129 -23.27 -17.05 -30.06
CA GLU A 129 -23.87 -18.01 -29.12
C GLU A 129 -22.87 -18.24 -27.98
N ILE A 130 -23.35 -18.22 -26.73
CA ILE A 130 -22.53 -18.41 -25.54
C ILE A 130 -23.03 -19.67 -24.85
N VAL A 131 -22.14 -20.63 -24.61
CA VAL A 131 -22.40 -21.85 -23.83
C VAL A 131 -21.29 -22.03 -22.80
N TYR A 132 -21.27 -23.18 -22.11
CA TYR A 132 -20.18 -23.52 -21.21
C TYR A 132 -19.70 -24.97 -21.42
N TYR A 133 -18.43 -25.20 -21.08
CA TYR A 133 -17.79 -26.51 -21.17
C TYR A 133 -18.39 -27.57 -20.24
N SER A 134 -18.33 -28.85 -20.66
CA SER A 134 -18.60 -30.00 -19.78
C SER A 134 -17.57 -30.12 -18.66
N ASP A 135 -17.95 -30.73 -17.54
CA ASP A 135 -17.03 -31.05 -16.45
C ASP A 135 -16.00 -32.12 -16.83
N ASP A 136 -16.30 -32.95 -17.85
CA ASP A 136 -15.39 -34.00 -18.34
C ASP A 136 -14.10 -33.46 -18.96
N LEU A 137 -14.02 -32.13 -19.16
CA LEU A 137 -12.84 -31.47 -19.71
C LEU A 137 -11.88 -30.97 -18.62
N GLU A 138 -12.27 -31.01 -17.35
CA GLU A 138 -11.44 -30.60 -16.21
C GLU A 138 -10.06 -31.27 -16.25
N GLY A 139 -8.98 -30.50 -16.15
CA GLY A 139 -7.62 -31.02 -16.17
C GLY A 139 -7.03 -31.28 -17.57
N ASN A 140 -7.83 -31.20 -18.65
CA ASN A 140 -7.31 -31.38 -20.01
C ASN A 140 -6.48 -30.17 -20.48
N GLY A 141 -5.62 -30.37 -21.48
CA GLY A 141 -4.86 -29.28 -22.10
C GLY A 141 -5.72 -28.46 -23.07
N THR A 142 -5.59 -27.14 -23.04
CA THR A 142 -6.22 -26.22 -24.02
C THR A 142 -5.28 -25.94 -25.20
N ALA A 143 -5.82 -25.43 -26.31
CA ALA A 143 -5.00 -25.01 -27.46
C ALA A 143 -3.99 -23.90 -27.12
N GLY A 144 -4.26 -23.08 -26.10
CA GLY A 144 -3.35 -22.08 -25.55
C GLY A 144 -2.20 -22.65 -24.71
N GLY A 145 -2.23 -23.96 -24.43
CA GLY A 145 -1.23 -24.67 -23.64
C GLY A 145 -1.41 -24.51 -22.12
N ASN A 146 -2.59 -24.11 -21.65
CA ASN A 146 -2.94 -24.14 -20.22
C ASN A 146 -3.69 -25.43 -19.90
N THR A 147 -3.69 -25.84 -18.63
CA THR A 147 -4.65 -26.83 -18.12
C THR A 147 -6.01 -26.16 -17.97
N PHE A 148 -7.04 -26.75 -18.55
CA PHE A 148 -8.42 -26.32 -18.40
C PHE A 148 -8.90 -26.55 -16.97
N SER A 149 -9.59 -25.56 -16.42
CA SER A 149 -10.31 -25.70 -15.15
C SER A 149 -11.56 -24.84 -15.15
N GLN A 150 -12.67 -25.38 -14.66
CA GLN A 150 -13.94 -24.67 -14.53
C GLN A 150 -13.86 -23.50 -13.54
N ALA A 151 -12.86 -23.50 -12.66
CA ALA A 151 -12.60 -22.42 -11.71
C ALA A 151 -11.92 -21.19 -12.35
N PHE A 152 -11.42 -21.31 -13.58
CA PHE A 152 -10.75 -20.20 -14.27
C PHE A 152 -11.73 -19.34 -15.05
N PHE A 153 -11.37 -18.09 -15.30
CA PHE A 153 -12.09 -17.18 -16.18
C PHE A 153 -11.51 -17.26 -17.60
N SER A 154 -11.86 -18.33 -18.31
CA SER A 154 -11.36 -18.61 -19.65
C SER A 154 -12.48 -18.96 -20.64
N ALA A 155 -12.12 -18.94 -21.92
CA ALA A 155 -13.02 -19.26 -23.02
C ALA A 155 -12.30 -19.92 -24.20
N ALA A 156 -13.08 -20.66 -24.99
CA ALA A 156 -12.76 -21.02 -26.37
C ALA A 156 -13.50 -20.09 -27.34
N LYS A 157 -12.78 -19.51 -28.29
CA LYS A 157 -13.38 -18.77 -29.41
C LYS A 157 -12.55 -18.92 -30.68
N CYS A 158 -13.23 -19.25 -31.77
CA CYS A 158 -12.64 -19.26 -33.11
C CYS A 158 -12.21 -17.86 -33.55
N THR A 159 -11.19 -17.82 -34.42
CA THR A 159 -10.60 -16.64 -35.09
C THR A 159 -10.00 -15.55 -34.18
N THR A 160 -10.39 -15.49 -32.91
CA THR A 160 -9.75 -14.62 -31.91
C THR A 160 -8.37 -15.19 -31.55
N PRO A 161 -7.28 -14.43 -31.57
CA PRO A 161 -5.96 -14.94 -31.19
C PRO A 161 -5.95 -15.59 -29.80
N LEU A 162 -5.11 -16.61 -29.58
CA LEU A 162 -4.94 -17.21 -28.26
C LEU A 162 -4.23 -16.22 -27.32
N ASN A 163 -4.50 -16.34 -26.02
CA ASN A 163 -3.96 -15.46 -24.99
C ASN A 163 -4.36 -13.99 -25.16
N THR A 164 -5.53 -13.73 -25.74
CA THR A 164 -6.19 -12.43 -25.68
C THR A 164 -7.21 -12.42 -24.56
N LEU A 165 -7.45 -11.26 -23.95
CA LEU A 165 -8.68 -11.07 -23.21
C LEU A 165 -9.83 -10.79 -24.18
N ILE A 166 -11.02 -11.29 -23.84
CA ILE A 166 -12.26 -10.94 -24.51
C ILE A 166 -13.29 -10.54 -23.46
N GLN A 167 -14.10 -9.53 -23.75
CA GLN A 167 -15.29 -9.22 -22.97
C GLN A 167 -16.47 -9.97 -23.59
N VAL A 168 -17.15 -10.78 -22.80
CA VAL A 168 -18.35 -11.53 -23.23
C VAL A 168 -19.57 -10.89 -22.59
N ILE A 169 -20.58 -10.58 -23.40
CA ILE A 169 -21.71 -9.73 -23.07
C ILE A 169 -23.01 -10.51 -23.20
N ASN A 170 -23.84 -10.49 -22.15
CA ASN A 170 -25.23 -10.95 -22.19
C ASN A 170 -26.14 -9.85 -21.65
N GLY A 171 -26.90 -9.20 -22.53
CA GLY A 171 -27.75 -8.05 -22.20
C GLY A 171 -26.93 -6.89 -21.61
N LYS A 172 -27.22 -6.52 -20.35
CA LYS A 172 -26.53 -5.45 -19.60
C LYS A 172 -25.43 -5.96 -18.67
N LYS A 173 -25.05 -7.24 -18.75
CA LYS A 173 -23.95 -7.83 -17.96
C LYS A 173 -22.81 -8.24 -18.88
N SER A 174 -21.59 -8.19 -18.36
CA SER A 174 -20.43 -8.74 -19.07
C SER A 174 -19.40 -9.33 -18.12
N VAL A 175 -18.55 -10.22 -18.63
CA VAL A 175 -17.37 -10.75 -17.94
C VAL A 175 -16.18 -10.72 -18.88
N ILE A 176 -14.99 -10.38 -18.38
CA ILE A 176 -13.75 -10.49 -19.15
C ILE A 176 -13.11 -11.85 -18.86
N VAL A 177 -12.76 -12.56 -19.92
CA VAL A 177 -12.16 -13.91 -19.86
C VAL A 177 -10.95 -13.99 -20.76
N LYS A 178 -10.04 -14.92 -20.47
CA LYS A 178 -8.92 -15.24 -21.36
C LYS A 178 -9.38 -16.20 -22.45
N ASN A 179 -9.22 -15.84 -23.72
CA ASN A 179 -9.35 -16.78 -24.82
C ASN A 179 -8.11 -17.67 -24.87
N ASN A 180 -8.19 -18.90 -24.38
CA ASN A 180 -7.06 -19.82 -24.29
C ASN A 180 -7.33 -21.15 -25.00
N ASP A 181 -8.41 -21.25 -25.77
CA ASP A 181 -8.76 -22.50 -26.43
C ASP A 181 -9.52 -22.29 -27.76
N ARG A 182 -9.90 -23.40 -28.42
CA ARG A 182 -10.67 -23.41 -29.67
C ARG A 182 -11.82 -24.41 -29.59
N PRO A 183 -13.05 -24.00 -29.93
CA PRO A 183 -14.14 -24.95 -30.12
C PRO A 183 -13.99 -25.62 -31.50
N ASN A 184 -14.95 -26.46 -31.88
CA ASN A 184 -15.00 -27.00 -33.25
C ASN A 184 -15.34 -25.88 -34.25
N CYS A 185 -14.32 -25.19 -34.76
CA CYS A 185 -14.48 -23.99 -35.60
C CYS A 185 -15.13 -24.24 -36.96
N VAL A 186 -15.16 -25.48 -37.44
CA VAL A 186 -15.85 -25.85 -38.67
C VAL A 186 -17.36 -25.90 -38.44
N LYS A 187 -17.79 -26.46 -37.30
CA LYS A 187 -19.22 -26.61 -36.96
C LYS A 187 -19.80 -25.37 -36.26
N HIS A 188 -19.00 -24.67 -35.47
CA HIS A 188 -19.46 -23.62 -34.55
C HIS A 188 -18.56 -22.35 -34.61
N PRO A 189 -18.47 -21.65 -35.74
CA PRO A 189 -17.56 -20.50 -35.91
C PRO A 189 -17.90 -19.29 -35.01
N ASN A 190 -19.17 -19.14 -34.64
CA ASN A 190 -19.71 -18.02 -33.85
C ASN A 190 -19.98 -18.37 -32.38
N LEU A 191 -19.41 -19.48 -31.90
CA LEU A 191 -19.59 -19.96 -30.54
C LEU A 191 -18.49 -19.41 -29.61
N VAL A 192 -18.88 -19.03 -28.40
CA VAL A 192 -17.99 -18.79 -27.26
C VAL A 192 -18.29 -19.83 -26.18
N ASP A 193 -17.36 -20.75 -25.95
CA ASP A 193 -17.46 -21.73 -24.86
C ASP A 193 -16.79 -21.14 -23.62
N LEU A 194 -17.59 -20.84 -22.60
CA LEU A 194 -17.10 -20.31 -21.32
C LEU A 194 -16.83 -21.43 -20.32
N THR A 195 -15.98 -21.18 -19.33
CA THR A 195 -16.04 -21.97 -18.08
C THR A 195 -17.37 -21.73 -17.35
N LYS A 196 -17.80 -22.68 -16.51
CA LYS A 196 -19.00 -22.54 -15.67
C LYS A 196 -18.92 -21.32 -14.75
N THR A 197 -17.75 -21.04 -14.19
CA THR A 197 -17.52 -19.83 -13.38
C THR A 197 -17.77 -18.55 -14.20
N SER A 198 -17.27 -18.48 -15.43
CA SER A 198 -17.49 -17.32 -16.30
C SER A 198 -18.94 -17.20 -16.76
N PHE A 199 -19.56 -18.31 -17.15
CA PHE A 199 -20.95 -18.33 -17.63
C PHE A 199 -21.92 -17.92 -16.51
N SER A 200 -21.73 -18.43 -15.29
CA SER A 200 -22.59 -18.11 -14.14
C SER A 200 -22.54 -16.63 -13.73
N THR A 201 -21.47 -15.91 -14.13
CA THR A 201 -21.36 -14.46 -13.92
C THR A 201 -22.36 -13.67 -14.76
N ILE A 202 -22.70 -14.15 -15.96
CA ILE A 202 -23.54 -13.42 -16.93
C ILE A 202 -24.87 -14.11 -17.25
N GLY A 203 -25.12 -15.32 -16.76
CA GLY A 203 -26.36 -16.05 -16.95
C GLY A 203 -26.54 -17.20 -15.95
N LYS A 204 -27.67 -17.92 -16.03
CA LYS A 204 -27.96 -19.08 -15.16
C LYS A 204 -27.50 -20.35 -15.87
N LEU A 205 -26.71 -21.20 -15.22
CA LEU A 205 -26.23 -22.47 -15.81
C LEU A 205 -27.37 -23.35 -16.36
N SER A 206 -28.55 -23.28 -15.76
CA SER A 206 -29.74 -24.04 -16.18
C SER A 206 -30.28 -23.67 -17.56
N THR A 207 -29.88 -22.53 -18.14
CA THR A 207 -30.28 -22.19 -19.53
C THR A 207 -29.48 -22.97 -20.57
N GLY A 208 -28.30 -23.49 -20.20
CA GLY A 208 -27.37 -24.21 -21.09
C GLY A 208 -26.69 -23.33 -22.14
N LYS A 209 -27.44 -22.39 -22.72
CA LYS A 209 -27.02 -21.46 -23.77
C LYS A 209 -27.59 -20.06 -23.55
N LEU A 210 -26.91 -19.06 -24.11
CA LEU A 210 -27.31 -17.65 -24.13
C LEU A 210 -27.01 -17.07 -25.51
N SER A 211 -27.77 -16.05 -25.91
CA SER A 211 -27.43 -15.21 -27.05
C SER A 211 -26.77 -13.93 -26.55
N GLY A 212 -25.66 -13.55 -27.16
CA GLY A 212 -24.90 -12.39 -26.70
C GLY A 212 -23.99 -11.79 -27.75
N SER A 213 -22.96 -11.09 -27.29
CA SER A 213 -21.90 -10.57 -28.15
C SER A 213 -20.56 -10.64 -27.43
N PHE A 214 -19.46 -10.46 -28.17
CA PHE A 214 -18.14 -10.31 -27.56
C PHE A 214 -17.37 -9.14 -28.16
N VAL A 215 -16.35 -8.71 -27.43
CA VAL A 215 -15.39 -7.69 -27.82
C VAL A 215 -13.98 -8.24 -27.58
N GLY A 216 -13.11 -8.17 -28.60
CA GLY A 216 -11.69 -8.49 -28.45
C GLY A 216 -10.95 -7.38 -27.71
N LEU A 217 -10.11 -7.74 -26.75
CA LEU A 217 -9.30 -6.80 -25.96
C LEU A 217 -7.81 -7.07 -26.19
N GLY A 218 -6.95 -6.64 -25.26
CA GLY A 218 -5.51 -6.79 -25.35
C GLY A 218 -5.00 -8.22 -25.10
N ASN A 219 -3.75 -8.45 -25.51
CA ASN A 219 -3.02 -9.68 -25.25
C ASN A 219 -2.54 -9.77 -23.79
N VAL A 220 -2.41 -11.00 -23.30
CA VAL A 220 -1.82 -11.35 -22.01
C VAL A 220 -0.79 -12.48 -22.21
N SER A 221 0.04 -12.73 -21.20
CA SER A 221 1.06 -13.78 -21.31
C SER A 221 0.44 -15.18 -21.45
N LYS A 222 1.17 -16.12 -22.06
CA LYS A 222 0.73 -17.52 -22.18
C LYS A 222 0.40 -18.15 -20.83
N GLY A 223 1.20 -17.84 -19.79
CA GLY A 223 1.02 -18.33 -18.43
C GLY A 223 -0.07 -17.62 -17.62
N TYR A 224 -0.64 -16.52 -18.11
CA TYR A 224 -1.70 -15.80 -17.40
C TYR A 224 -2.92 -16.69 -17.17
N ILE A 225 -3.37 -16.77 -15.92
CA ILE A 225 -4.61 -17.44 -15.51
C ILE A 225 -5.41 -16.43 -14.71
N LYS A 226 -6.64 -16.15 -15.12
CA LYS A 226 -7.58 -15.35 -14.32
C LYS A 226 -8.40 -16.29 -13.44
N ARG A 227 -8.32 -16.15 -12.12
CA ARG A 227 -9.03 -16.99 -11.15
C ARG A 227 -9.23 -16.27 -9.82
N TYR A 228 -10.05 -16.85 -8.97
CA TYR A 228 -10.03 -16.53 -7.56
C TYR A 228 -9.01 -17.38 -6.81
N LEU A 229 -8.41 -16.80 -5.78
CA LEU A 229 -7.79 -17.53 -4.68
C LEU A 229 -8.89 -17.82 -3.65
N ALA A 230 -8.97 -19.06 -3.20
CA ALA A 230 -10.02 -19.53 -2.31
C ALA A 230 -9.91 -18.91 -0.91
N LYS A 231 -11.00 -18.88 -0.14
CA LYS A 231 -11.00 -18.29 1.21
C LYS A 231 -9.99 -18.93 2.17
N ASP A 232 -9.73 -20.22 1.99
CA ASP A 232 -8.84 -21.07 2.78
C ASP A 232 -7.41 -21.13 2.22
N THR A 233 -7.05 -20.30 1.23
CA THR A 233 -5.71 -20.28 0.61
C THR A 233 -4.57 -20.20 1.64
N PHE A 234 -4.80 -19.50 2.76
CA PHE A 234 -3.83 -19.35 3.86
C PHE A 234 -4.24 -20.10 5.13
N GLY A 235 -5.13 -21.09 5.03
CA GLY A 235 -5.66 -21.83 6.17
C GLY A 235 -4.59 -22.54 6.99
N GLU A 236 -3.58 -23.11 6.32
CA GLU A 236 -2.40 -23.72 6.97
C GLU A 236 -1.56 -22.72 7.79
N LEU A 237 -1.72 -21.41 7.54
CA LEU A 237 -1.05 -20.33 8.24
C LEU A 237 -1.94 -19.68 9.33
N GLY A 238 -3.09 -20.30 9.63
CA GLY A 238 -4.05 -19.79 10.61
C GLY A 238 -4.86 -18.60 10.11
N ILE A 239 -4.97 -18.42 8.79
CA ILE A 239 -5.65 -17.28 8.16
C ILE A 239 -6.82 -17.79 7.30
N ALA A 240 -8.02 -17.29 7.57
CA ALA A 240 -9.20 -17.50 6.74
C ALA A 240 -9.66 -16.17 6.13
N LEU A 241 -9.71 -16.06 4.81
CA LEU A 241 -10.14 -14.84 4.12
C LEU A 241 -11.67 -14.69 4.20
N ASN A 242 -12.15 -13.45 4.30
CA ASN A 242 -13.58 -13.15 4.32
C ASN A 242 -14.26 -13.47 2.98
N ALA A 243 -13.52 -13.34 1.89
CA ALA A 243 -13.98 -13.56 0.52
C ALA A 243 -12.89 -14.22 -0.34
N ASN A 244 -13.32 -14.82 -1.45
CA ASN A 244 -12.40 -15.25 -2.51
C ASN A 244 -11.67 -14.03 -3.07
N LEU A 245 -10.35 -14.09 -3.14
CA LEU A 245 -9.52 -12.96 -3.56
C LEU A 245 -9.26 -13.04 -5.07
N PRO A 246 -9.55 -11.98 -5.86
CA PRO A 246 -9.19 -11.96 -7.27
C PRO A 246 -7.67 -12.01 -7.40
N ASN A 247 -7.16 -12.80 -8.35
CA ASN A 247 -5.73 -12.87 -8.61
C ASN A 247 -5.25 -11.88 -9.69
N THR A 248 -6.15 -11.06 -10.23
CA THR A 248 -5.83 -10.12 -11.33
C THR A 248 -6.39 -8.75 -11.05
N TYR A 249 -5.56 -7.74 -11.24
CA TYR A 249 -5.83 -6.32 -11.02
C TYR A 249 -5.33 -5.50 -12.22
N LEU A 250 -5.70 -4.22 -12.26
CA LEU A 250 -5.12 -3.20 -13.11
C LEU A 250 -4.12 -2.36 -12.30
N VAL A 251 -3.19 -1.70 -12.99
CA VAL A 251 -2.29 -0.75 -12.34
C VAL A 251 -3.07 0.38 -11.63
N ASN A 252 -2.63 0.75 -10.44
CA ASN A 252 -3.26 1.64 -9.46
C ASN A 252 -4.57 1.11 -8.86
N ASP A 253 -4.83 -0.19 -8.96
CA ASP A 253 -5.88 -0.83 -8.18
C ASP A 253 -5.49 -1.02 -6.72
N THR A 254 -6.50 -1.09 -5.87
CA THR A 254 -6.36 -1.49 -4.48
C THR A 254 -6.45 -3.01 -4.35
N LEU A 255 -5.35 -3.64 -3.94
CA LEU A 255 -5.39 -4.96 -3.32
C LEU A 255 -6.02 -4.81 -1.94
N HIS A 256 -7.23 -5.33 -1.77
CA HIS A 256 -7.89 -5.39 -0.47
C HIS A 256 -7.97 -6.84 0.02
N ILE A 257 -7.39 -7.10 1.19
CA ILE A 257 -7.43 -8.40 1.84
C ILE A 257 -8.02 -8.22 3.23
N SER A 258 -9.01 -9.03 3.58
CA SER A 258 -9.52 -9.10 4.95
C SER A 258 -9.87 -10.54 5.30
N GLY A 259 -9.84 -10.84 6.58
CA GLY A 259 -10.07 -12.19 7.07
C GLY A 259 -10.06 -12.28 8.58
N LEU A 260 -10.07 -13.53 9.03
CA LEU A 260 -10.03 -13.94 10.41
C LEU A 260 -8.73 -14.70 10.69
N VAL A 261 -8.21 -14.53 11.90
CA VAL A 261 -7.21 -15.45 12.48
C VAL A 261 -7.97 -16.60 13.13
N THR A 262 -7.65 -17.85 12.77
CA THR A 262 -8.47 -19.04 13.11
C THR A 262 -8.05 -19.78 14.39
N ILE A 263 -7.09 -19.26 15.15
CA ILE A 263 -6.49 -19.93 16.34
C ILE A 263 -6.64 -19.03 17.57
N ASP A 264 -6.64 -19.62 18.78
CA ASP A 264 -6.85 -19.07 20.14
C ASP A 264 -5.99 -17.85 20.59
N ASP A 265 -5.36 -17.13 19.66
CA ASP A 265 -4.45 -16.02 19.94
C ASP A 265 -5.05 -14.70 19.43
N ILE A 266 -5.94 -14.16 20.26
CA ILE A 266 -6.74 -12.95 20.03
C ILE A 266 -5.86 -11.70 19.83
N ASP A 267 -4.59 -11.75 20.23
CA ASP A 267 -3.66 -10.62 20.17
C ASP A 267 -2.50 -10.83 19.17
N SER A 268 -2.66 -11.78 18.25
CA SER A 268 -1.61 -12.05 17.28
C SER A 268 -1.49 -10.96 16.21
N ASP A 269 -0.26 -10.51 15.98
CA ASP A 269 0.07 -9.72 14.81
C ASP A 269 -0.16 -10.57 13.56
N THR A 270 -0.84 -9.98 12.57
CA THR A 270 -0.86 -10.51 11.22
C THR A 270 0.15 -9.73 10.39
N VAL A 271 0.63 -10.35 9.30
CA VAL A 271 1.49 -9.69 8.34
C VAL A 271 1.01 -10.01 6.93
N LEU A 272 0.95 -8.99 6.09
CA LEU A 272 0.91 -9.10 4.65
C LEU A 272 2.31 -8.75 4.12
N PHE A 273 2.98 -9.74 3.56
CA PHE A 273 4.21 -9.55 2.81
C PHE A 273 3.90 -9.56 1.32
N LEU A 274 4.40 -8.56 0.58
CA LEU A 274 4.35 -8.50 -0.87
C LEU A 274 5.73 -8.19 -1.43
N GLN A 275 6.04 -8.81 -2.55
CA GLN A 275 7.16 -8.45 -3.42
C GLN A 275 6.59 -7.95 -4.74
N SER A 276 6.96 -6.72 -5.12
CA SER A 276 6.52 -6.12 -6.39
C SER A 276 7.27 -6.69 -7.60
N PRO A 277 6.79 -6.45 -8.83
CA PRO A 277 7.47 -6.87 -10.06
C PRO A 277 8.92 -6.39 -10.17
N SER A 278 9.26 -5.22 -9.61
CA SER A 278 10.64 -4.73 -9.54
C SER A 278 11.47 -5.35 -8.41
N GLY A 279 10.92 -6.30 -7.64
CA GLY A 279 11.58 -6.95 -6.51
C GLY A 279 11.50 -6.15 -5.20
N LYS A 280 10.77 -5.03 -5.17
CA LYS A 280 10.61 -4.24 -3.95
C LYS A 280 9.75 -5.01 -2.95
N GLU A 281 10.30 -5.25 -1.77
CA GLU A 281 9.59 -5.88 -0.66
C GLU A 281 8.78 -4.86 0.14
N ILE A 282 7.57 -5.26 0.50
CA ILE A 282 6.59 -4.49 1.26
C ILE A 282 6.09 -5.42 2.36
N SER A 283 6.20 -4.99 3.62
CA SER A 283 5.68 -5.72 4.76
C SER A 283 4.73 -4.81 5.51
N LEU A 284 3.47 -5.19 5.56
CA LEU A 284 2.43 -4.48 6.31
C LEU A 284 2.05 -5.38 7.47
N SER A 285 2.12 -4.90 8.70
CA SER A 285 1.62 -5.66 9.85
C SER A 285 0.61 -4.85 10.66
N THR A 286 -0.40 -5.55 11.16
CA THR A 286 -1.39 -4.99 12.08
C THR A 286 -1.70 -6.01 13.16
N LYS A 287 -1.96 -5.52 14.37
CA LYS A 287 -2.65 -6.31 15.38
C LYS A 287 -4.05 -6.61 14.89
N ALA A 288 -4.50 -7.86 15.03
CA ALA A 288 -5.88 -8.20 14.77
C ALA A 288 -6.78 -7.46 15.77
N LYS A 289 -7.90 -6.89 15.30
CA LYS A 289 -8.93 -6.31 16.18
C LYS A 289 -9.89 -7.43 16.54
N GLY A 290 -9.66 -8.07 17.69
CA GLY A 290 -10.22 -9.39 17.97
C GLY A 290 -9.62 -10.39 16.97
N PHE A 291 -10.46 -11.11 16.23
CA PHE A 291 -9.98 -12.04 15.20
C PHE A 291 -9.81 -11.41 13.81
N ASN A 292 -10.26 -10.17 13.60
CA ASN A 292 -10.31 -9.57 12.26
C ASN A 292 -9.01 -8.85 11.90
N PHE A 293 -8.56 -9.04 10.67
CA PHE A 293 -7.51 -8.21 10.07
C PHE A 293 -7.97 -7.64 8.73
N SER A 294 -7.33 -6.54 8.33
CA SER A 294 -7.56 -5.94 7.01
C SER A 294 -6.33 -5.19 6.51
N TYR A 295 -5.99 -5.45 5.26
CA TYR A 295 -4.92 -4.79 4.51
C TYR A 295 -5.50 -4.17 3.25
N SER A 296 -5.02 -2.96 2.91
CA SER A 296 -5.31 -2.33 1.62
C SER A 296 -4.02 -1.73 1.07
N TYR A 297 -3.67 -2.07 -0.16
CA TYR A 297 -2.42 -1.63 -0.79
C TYR A 297 -2.61 -1.29 -2.28
N PRO A 298 -2.13 -0.14 -2.78
CA PRO A 298 -2.20 0.23 -4.19
C PRO A 298 -1.12 -0.50 -5.00
N LEU A 299 -1.55 -1.17 -6.06
CA LEU A 299 -0.72 -1.93 -6.98
C LEU A 299 -0.21 -1.05 -8.12
N GLU A 300 0.91 -0.38 -7.91
CA GLU A 300 1.42 0.68 -8.81
C GLU A 300 2.34 0.17 -9.94
N GLU A 301 2.67 -1.12 -9.99
CA GLU A 301 3.54 -1.70 -11.00
C GLU A 301 2.81 -2.75 -11.83
N VAL A 302 2.97 -2.74 -13.16
CA VAL A 302 2.47 -3.82 -14.03
C VAL A 302 3.39 -5.04 -13.89
N GLY A 303 2.81 -6.22 -13.75
CA GLY A 303 3.55 -7.49 -13.64
C GLY A 303 2.99 -8.44 -12.59
N THR A 304 3.82 -9.38 -12.14
CA THR A 304 3.44 -10.34 -11.11
C THR A 304 3.94 -9.87 -9.75
N TYR A 305 3.02 -9.71 -8.81
CA TYR A 305 3.36 -9.60 -7.40
C TYR A 305 3.32 -10.98 -6.78
N THR A 306 4.29 -11.26 -5.92
CA THR A 306 4.31 -12.44 -5.05
C THR A 306 3.91 -11.99 -3.66
N PHE A 307 2.96 -12.66 -3.03
CA PHE A 307 2.48 -12.22 -1.71
C PHE A 307 2.09 -13.38 -0.81
N ILE A 308 1.98 -13.06 0.47
CA ILE A 308 1.49 -13.98 1.49
C ILE A 308 0.86 -13.22 2.65
N VAL A 309 -0.16 -13.82 3.24
CA VAL A 309 -0.73 -13.39 4.52
C VAL A 309 -0.46 -14.46 5.54
N ALA A 310 0.13 -14.07 6.67
CA ALA A 310 0.46 -15.00 7.73
C ALA A 310 0.22 -14.39 9.11
N LYS A 311 0.14 -15.26 10.10
CA LYS A 311 0.28 -14.89 11.51
C LYS A 311 1.77 -14.70 11.84
N TRP A 312 2.09 -13.63 12.56
CA TRP A 312 3.40 -13.33 13.15
C TRP A 312 4.54 -13.05 12.15
N LEU A 313 5.62 -12.41 12.60
CA LEU A 313 6.74 -11.96 11.73
C LEU A 313 7.74 -13.07 11.32
N GLY A 314 7.55 -14.30 11.80
CA GLY A 314 8.53 -15.40 11.65
C GLY A 314 7.99 -16.67 11.00
N PHE A 315 6.97 -16.55 10.15
CA PHE A 315 6.43 -17.70 9.44
C PHE A 315 7.49 -18.31 8.51
N LYS A 316 7.58 -19.65 8.48
CA LYS A 316 8.37 -20.40 7.51
C LYS A 316 7.41 -21.06 6.53
N THR A 317 7.41 -20.59 5.30
CA THR A 317 6.63 -21.20 4.23
C THR A 317 7.32 -21.01 2.90
N SER A 318 7.16 -22.01 2.04
CA SER A 318 7.53 -21.94 0.62
C SER A 318 6.32 -21.61 -0.26
N LYS A 319 5.12 -21.53 0.32
CA LYS A 319 3.87 -21.27 -0.41
C LYS A 319 3.61 -19.76 -0.43
N PHE A 320 3.97 -19.15 -1.55
CA PHE A 320 3.54 -17.80 -1.89
C PHE A 320 2.46 -17.87 -2.96
N GLU A 321 1.55 -16.91 -2.91
CA GLU A 321 0.56 -16.72 -3.95
C GLU A 321 0.97 -15.60 -4.89
N HIS A 322 0.36 -15.59 -6.07
CA HIS A 322 0.66 -14.63 -7.10
C HIS A 322 -0.59 -13.85 -7.51
N ILE A 323 -0.45 -12.53 -7.60
CA ILE A 323 -1.42 -11.67 -8.26
C ILE A 323 -0.77 -11.03 -9.48
N ILE A 324 -1.57 -10.81 -10.51
CA ILE A 324 -1.13 -10.25 -11.79
C ILE A 324 -1.76 -8.88 -11.95
N VAL A 325 -0.92 -7.88 -12.19
CA VAL A 325 -1.33 -6.49 -12.42
C VAL A 325 -1.14 -6.18 -13.89
N LEU A 326 -2.24 -5.88 -14.57
CA LEU A 326 -2.27 -5.59 -16.00
C LEU A 326 -2.22 -4.09 -16.27
N ASP A 327 -1.68 -3.72 -17.42
CA ASP A 327 -1.80 -2.37 -17.95
C ASP A 327 -3.27 -2.07 -18.32
N LYS A 328 -3.75 -0.86 -18.05
CA LYS A 328 -5.13 -0.44 -18.36
C LYS A 328 -5.44 -0.53 -19.86
N ALA A 329 -4.44 -0.35 -20.73
CA ALA A 329 -4.58 -0.47 -22.18
C ALA A 329 -5.07 -1.86 -22.61
N VAL A 330 -4.76 -2.91 -21.83
CA VAL A 330 -5.20 -4.29 -22.13
C VAL A 330 -6.72 -4.40 -22.11
N VAL A 331 -7.43 -3.53 -21.38
CA VAL A 331 -8.91 -3.57 -21.26
C VAL A 331 -9.60 -2.29 -21.75
N ALA A 332 -8.86 -1.36 -22.37
CA ALA A 332 -9.38 -0.06 -22.78
C ALA A 332 -10.50 -0.14 -23.84
N GLY A 333 -10.51 -1.17 -24.68
CA GLY A 333 -11.49 -1.36 -25.76
C GLY A 333 -12.83 -1.96 -25.31
N LYS A 334 -13.06 -2.17 -24.02
CA LYS A 334 -14.29 -2.82 -23.53
C LYS A 334 -15.52 -1.94 -23.75
N LYS A 335 -16.64 -2.58 -24.05
CA LYS A 335 -17.95 -1.93 -24.18
C LYS A 335 -18.54 -1.67 -22.80
N LEU A 336 -18.92 -0.42 -22.56
CA LEU A 336 -19.61 0.00 -21.35
C LEU A 336 -21.08 0.32 -21.66
N PHE A 337 -21.97 -0.10 -20.78
CA PHE A 337 -23.39 0.21 -20.87
C PHE A 337 -23.71 1.49 -20.09
N PRO A 338 -24.61 2.34 -20.60
CA PRO A 338 -25.11 3.46 -19.80
C PRO A 338 -25.63 2.96 -18.46
N THR A 339 -25.15 3.57 -17.38
CA THR A 339 -25.69 3.31 -16.05
C THR A 339 -27.16 3.74 -16.07
N THR A 340 -28.08 2.78 -15.92
CA THR A 340 -29.49 3.14 -15.74
C THR A 340 -29.56 4.02 -14.50
N PRO A 341 -30.24 5.18 -14.53
CA PRO A 341 -30.32 6.10 -13.40
C PRO A 341 -31.11 5.45 -12.25
N SER A 342 -30.48 4.51 -11.56
CA SER A 342 -30.74 4.31 -10.15
C SER A 342 -30.15 5.55 -9.47
N PRO A 343 -30.84 6.15 -8.49
CA PRO A 343 -30.31 7.27 -7.73
C PRO A 343 -29.09 6.79 -6.95
N LEU A 344 -27.93 6.72 -7.62
CA LEU A 344 -26.65 6.56 -6.97
C LEU A 344 -26.55 7.77 -6.04
N GLN A 345 -26.57 7.48 -4.74
CA GLN A 345 -26.53 8.50 -3.72
C GLN A 345 -25.25 9.31 -3.94
N LYS A 346 -25.40 10.60 -4.28
CA LYS A 346 -24.27 11.53 -4.24
C LYS A 346 -23.66 11.44 -2.85
N ILE A 347 -22.34 11.39 -2.81
CA ILE A 347 -21.59 11.33 -1.58
C ILE A 347 -21.18 12.78 -1.29
N ASP A 348 -21.46 13.26 -0.09
CA ASP A 348 -21.12 14.65 0.30
C ASP A 348 -19.74 14.76 0.95
N THR A 349 -19.27 13.66 1.55
CA THR A 349 -18.00 13.56 2.29
C THR A 349 -17.32 12.22 2.00
N LEU A 350 -15.99 12.22 1.92
CA LEU A 350 -15.21 11.00 1.77
C LEU A 350 -14.86 10.44 3.15
N ASP A 351 -15.17 9.16 3.37
CA ASP A 351 -14.74 8.42 4.57
C ASP A 351 -13.29 7.97 4.37
N ILE A 352 -12.34 8.67 4.98
CA ILE A 352 -10.91 8.46 4.84
C ILE A 352 -10.34 8.01 6.18
N GLU A 353 -9.80 6.80 6.21
CA GLU A 353 -9.07 6.24 7.34
C GLU A 353 -7.57 6.27 7.05
N ARG A 354 -6.77 6.78 7.99
CA ARG A 354 -5.32 6.58 7.98
C ARG A 354 -5.00 5.30 8.75
N GLN A 355 -4.35 4.36 8.08
CA GLN A 355 -3.86 3.11 8.65
C GLN A 355 -2.33 3.19 8.76
N GLU A 356 -1.81 3.07 9.98
CA GLU A 356 -0.37 3.01 10.24
C GLU A 356 0.07 1.57 10.45
N PHE A 357 1.24 1.24 9.93
CA PHE A 357 1.84 -0.08 10.03
C PHE A 357 3.06 -0.04 10.96
N SER A 358 3.48 -1.19 11.46
CA SER A 358 4.61 -1.30 12.40
C SER A 358 5.95 -0.80 11.85
N ASP A 359 6.08 -0.73 10.51
CA ASP A 359 7.25 -0.20 9.82
C ASP A 359 7.19 1.32 9.60
N LEU A 360 6.24 1.99 10.27
CA LEU A 360 6.00 3.44 10.25
C LEU A 360 5.51 3.99 8.90
N LYS A 361 5.23 3.11 7.94
CA LYS A 361 4.52 3.53 6.74
C LYS A 361 3.05 3.74 7.11
N ALA A 362 2.45 4.76 6.51
CA ALA A 362 1.01 4.94 6.57
C ALA A 362 0.39 4.77 5.19
N MET A 363 -0.85 4.30 5.21
CA MET A 363 -1.71 4.19 4.07
C MET A 363 -3.00 4.94 4.37
N TYR A 364 -3.55 5.62 3.39
CA TYR A 364 -4.90 6.14 3.45
C TYR A 364 -5.85 5.16 2.77
N ARG A 365 -7.00 4.93 3.38
CA ARG A 365 -8.07 4.10 2.85
C ARG A 365 -9.35 4.92 2.75
N VAL A 366 -9.79 5.15 1.52
CA VAL A 366 -11.11 5.74 1.24
C VAL A 366 -12.14 4.62 1.18
N LYS A 367 -13.15 4.64 2.05
CA LYS A 367 -14.16 3.59 2.17
C LYS A 367 -15.46 3.97 1.48
N PHE A 368 -16.11 2.97 0.89
CA PHE A 368 -17.41 3.11 0.25
C PHE A 368 -18.37 2.03 0.74
N ARG A 369 -19.67 2.33 0.69
CA ARG A 369 -20.71 1.44 1.25
C ARG A 369 -21.03 0.24 0.37
N THR A 370 -20.83 0.34 -0.94
CA THR A 370 -21.15 -0.74 -1.89
C THR A 370 -19.89 -1.41 -2.40
N GLN A 371 -20.04 -2.65 -2.87
CA GLN A 371 -18.97 -3.43 -3.52
C GLN A 371 -18.91 -3.15 -5.03
N ASP A 372 -19.07 -1.88 -5.40
CA ASP A 372 -18.86 -1.39 -6.78
C ASP A 372 -17.41 -0.95 -6.97
N LEU A 373 -16.98 -0.75 -8.23
CA LEU A 373 -15.68 -0.14 -8.50
C LEU A 373 -15.79 1.37 -8.31
N TYR A 374 -14.94 1.92 -7.45
CA TYR A 374 -14.77 3.35 -7.29
C TYR A 374 -13.41 3.76 -7.87
N THR A 375 -13.39 4.91 -8.53
CA THR A 375 -12.17 5.54 -9.05
C THR A 375 -12.06 6.94 -8.47
N LEU A 376 -10.99 7.20 -7.73
CA LEU A 376 -10.64 8.50 -7.18
C LEU A 376 -9.60 9.15 -8.10
N THR A 377 -9.90 10.36 -8.56
CA THR A 377 -8.98 11.21 -9.32
C THR A 377 -8.77 12.51 -8.56
N VAL A 378 -7.50 12.90 -8.38
CA VAL A 378 -7.11 14.15 -7.73
C VAL A 378 -6.17 14.89 -8.67
N THR A 379 -6.48 16.15 -8.98
CA THR A 379 -5.69 16.97 -9.92
C THR A 379 -5.51 18.40 -9.43
N ASP A 380 -4.30 18.96 -9.61
CA ASP A 380 -4.00 20.39 -9.38
C ASP A 380 -3.98 21.21 -10.68
N GLY A 381 -4.41 20.60 -11.80
CA GLY A 381 -4.36 21.15 -13.14
C GLY A 381 -3.06 20.86 -13.89
N THR A 382 -1.97 20.55 -13.19
CA THR A 382 -0.67 20.18 -13.77
C THR A 382 -0.34 18.70 -13.58
N LYS A 383 -0.78 18.14 -12.45
CA LYS A 383 -0.60 16.75 -12.04
C LYS A 383 -1.96 16.13 -11.82
N SER A 384 -2.12 14.88 -12.24
CA SER A 384 -3.33 14.09 -12.01
C SER A 384 -2.94 12.71 -11.51
N LEU A 385 -3.53 12.29 -10.39
CA LEU A 385 -3.38 10.96 -9.83
C LEU A 385 -4.72 10.24 -9.84
N THR A 386 -4.73 8.99 -10.31
CA THR A 386 -5.94 8.16 -10.39
C THR A 386 -5.69 6.80 -9.78
N TYR A 387 -6.49 6.46 -8.76
CA TYR A 387 -6.50 5.18 -8.07
C TYR A 387 -7.92 4.61 -8.06
N GLN A 388 -8.03 3.29 -7.99
CA GLN A 388 -9.34 2.63 -8.01
C GLN A 388 -9.38 1.38 -7.14
N GLY A 389 -10.58 0.90 -6.84
CA GLY A 389 -10.76 -0.29 -6.00
C GLY A 389 -12.23 -0.60 -5.75
N ILE A 390 -12.50 -1.84 -5.34
CA ILE A 390 -13.86 -2.31 -5.05
C ILE A 390 -14.16 -2.06 -3.58
N GLY A 391 -15.16 -1.24 -3.30
CA GLY A 391 -15.58 -0.87 -1.94
C GLY A 391 -14.57 -0.05 -1.13
N SER A 392 -13.29 -0.01 -1.51
CA SER A 392 -12.32 0.92 -0.94
C SER A 392 -11.15 1.20 -1.90
N ILE A 393 -10.53 2.36 -1.73
CA ILE A 393 -9.33 2.79 -2.45
C ILE A 393 -8.20 3.02 -1.45
N ALA A 394 -7.03 2.44 -1.69
CA ALA A 394 -5.82 2.65 -0.90
C ALA A 394 -4.85 3.60 -1.59
N LEU A 395 -4.19 4.44 -0.80
CA LEU A 395 -3.21 5.45 -1.23
C LEU A 395 -2.04 5.41 -0.26
N LYS A 396 -0.80 5.54 -0.73
CA LYS A 396 0.34 5.66 0.17
C LYS A 396 0.34 7.04 0.79
N SER A 397 0.88 7.19 2.01
CA SER A 397 0.92 8.51 2.64
C SER A 397 1.79 9.52 1.88
N ASP A 398 2.79 9.05 1.14
CA ASP A 398 3.66 9.86 0.28
C ASP A 398 3.09 10.15 -1.12
N THR A 399 1.94 9.56 -1.49
CA THR A 399 1.33 9.71 -2.82
C THR A 399 1.15 11.18 -3.22
N PHE A 400 0.78 12.05 -2.27
CA PHE A 400 0.51 13.47 -2.51
C PHE A 400 1.67 14.41 -2.13
N ALA A 401 2.83 13.88 -1.75
CA ALA A 401 3.97 14.69 -1.28
C ALA A 401 4.48 15.72 -2.30
N THR A 402 4.18 15.53 -3.60
CA THR A 402 4.61 16.46 -4.65
C THR A 402 3.57 17.51 -5.02
N PHE A 403 2.36 17.45 -4.46
CA PHE A 403 1.34 18.47 -4.67
C PHE A 403 1.68 19.72 -3.84
N ASP A 404 1.28 20.88 -4.34
CA ASP A 404 1.42 22.13 -3.60
C ASP A 404 0.28 22.23 -2.55
N PRO A 405 0.59 22.17 -1.24
CA PRO A 405 -0.44 22.16 -0.20
C PRO A 405 -1.22 23.49 -0.12
N ASP A 406 -0.66 24.58 -0.66
CA ASP A 406 -1.28 25.91 -0.65
C ASP A 406 -2.17 26.15 -1.87
N LYS A 407 -2.32 25.15 -2.76
CA LYS A 407 -3.21 25.21 -3.91
C LYS A 407 -4.37 24.22 -3.78
N PRO A 408 -5.58 24.62 -4.22
CA PRO A 408 -6.70 23.72 -4.26
C PRO A 408 -6.49 22.63 -5.32
N VAL A 409 -7.03 21.44 -5.05
CA VAL A 409 -7.10 20.31 -5.97
C VAL A 409 -8.56 20.00 -6.33
N SER A 410 -8.80 19.59 -7.56
CA SER A 410 -10.08 18.99 -7.95
C SER A 410 -10.07 17.51 -7.60
N VAL A 411 -11.05 17.09 -6.79
CA VAL A 411 -11.23 15.73 -6.29
C VAL A 411 -12.50 15.18 -6.90
N LYS A 412 -12.37 14.09 -7.66
CA LYS A 412 -13.48 13.44 -8.35
C LYS A 412 -13.52 11.96 -8.02
N VAL A 413 -14.68 11.47 -7.60
CA VAL A 413 -14.95 10.03 -7.47
C VAL A 413 -16.03 9.62 -8.45
N THR A 414 -15.71 8.62 -9.26
CA THR A 414 -16.67 7.94 -10.12
C THR A 414 -16.93 6.52 -9.63
N VAL A 415 -18.14 6.00 -9.88
CA VAL A 415 -18.51 4.62 -9.59
C VAL A 415 -18.92 3.88 -10.86
N GLN A 416 -18.60 2.58 -10.92
CA GLN A 416 -19.01 1.64 -11.97
C GLN A 416 -19.48 0.33 -11.37
N LYS A 417 -20.54 -0.27 -11.96
CA LYS A 417 -20.97 -1.62 -11.59
C LYS A 417 -20.00 -2.66 -12.17
N THR A 418 -19.75 -3.70 -11.38
CA THR A 418 -18.92 -4.85 -11.75
C THR A 418 -19.71 -6.15 -11.64
N SER A 419 -19.46 -7.11 -12.51
CA SER A 419 -20.10 -8.44 -12.43
C SER A 419 -19.40 -9.38 -11.44
N THR A 420 -18.19 -9.03 -11.02
CA THR A 420 -17.29 -9.86 -10.20
C THR A 420 -16.49 -8.99 -9.23
N SER A 421 -15.63 -9.57 -8.39
CA SER A 421 -14.65 -8.79 -7.62
C SER A 421 -13.39 -8.43 -8.42
N PHE A 422 -13.31 -8.72 -9.72
CA PHE A 422 -12.23 -8.19 -10.57
C PHE A 422 -12.57 -6.77 -11.01
N THR A 423 -11.71 -5.81 -10.69
CA THR A 423 -11.88 -4.38 -11.04
C THR A 423 -12.08 -4.14 -12.54
N HIS A 424 -11.47 -4.96 -13.39
CA HIS A 424 -11.57 -4.82 -14.85
C HIS A 424 -12.89 -5.34 -15.43
N ASP A 425 -13.69 -6.10 -14.68
CA ASP A 425 -15.00 -6.63 -15.11
C ASP A 425 -16.14 -5.60 -14.98
N THR A 426 -15.83 -4.31 -14.80
CA THR A 426 -16.85 -3.27 -14.85
C THR A 426 -17.52 -3.18 -16.21
N TYR A 427 -18.84 -3.04 -16.18
CA TYR A 427 -19.68 -3.09 -17.38
C TYR A 427 -20.55 -1.84 -17.56
N THR A 428 -20.60 -0.91 -16.60
CA THR A 428 -21.31 0.36 -16.77
C THR A 428 -20.37 1.52 -17.02
N SER A 429 -20.84 2.57 -17.68
CA SER A 429 -20.12 3.84 -17.77
C SER A 429 -19.89 4.43 -16.38
N PRO A 430 -18.74 5.06 -16.13
CA PRO A 430 -18.47 5.73 -14.86
C PRO A 430 -19.48 6.85 -14.60
N VAL A 431 -20.00 6.92 -13.38
CA VAL A 431 -20.89 7.99 -12.92
C VAL A 431 -20.20 8.74 -11.80
N THR A 432 -20.07 10.07 -11.94
CA THR A 432 -19.55 10.92 -10.87
C THR A 432 -20.50 10.90 -9.66
N VAL A 433 -19.99 10.48 -8.50
CA VAL A 433 -20.72 10.46 -7.23
C VAL A 433 -20.19 11.47 -6.21
N PHE A 434 -18.98 11.99 -6.43
CA PHE A 434 -18.37 13.06 -5.65
C PHE A 434 -17.51 13.90 -6.59
N GLU A 435 -17.64 15.22 -6.53
CA GLU A 435 -16.76 16.16 -7.26
C GLU A 435 -16.71 17.47 -6.48
N LYS A 436 -15.52 17.82 -6.00
CA LYS A 436 -15.29 19.03 -5.21
C LYS A 436 -13.89 19.57 -5.44
N THR A 437 -13.76 20.89 -5.35
CA THR A 437 -12.47 21.55 -5.18
C THR A 437 -12.13 21.58 -3.69
N MET A 438 -10.98 21.06 -3.30
CA MET A 438 -10.58 20.87 -1.91
C MET A 438 -9.14 21.33 -1.68
N MET A 439 -8.80 21.71 -0.45
CA MET A 439 -7.41 21.92 -0.05
C MET A 439 -6.82 20.61 0.47
N LEU A 440 -5.57 20.33 0.12
CA LEU A 440 -4.85 19.21 0.72
C LEU A 440 -4.43 19.55 2.16
N ALA A 441 -4.56 18.60 3.08
CA ALA A 441 -4.13 18.76 4.46
C ALA A 441 -3.36 17.53 4.95
N PRO A 442 -2.47 17.66 5.95
CA PRO A 442 -1.85 16.51 6.62
C PRO A 442 -2.92 15.56 7.16
N GLY A 443 -2.79 14.28 6.86
CA GLY A 443 -3.66 13.26 7.45
C GLY A 443 -3.09 12.75 8.77
N TYR A 444 -3.94 12.62 9.78
CA TYR A 444 -3.56 12.14 11.12
C TYR A 444 -4.26 10.83 11.44
N LYS A 445 -3.64 10.02 12.30
CA LYS A 445 -4.25 8.78 12.79
C LYS A 445 -5.26 9.11 13.86
N THR A 446 -6.30 8.29 13.94
CA THR A 446 -7.23 8.28 15.06
C THR A 446 -6.80 7.20 16.05
N GLU A 447 -6.55 7.60 17.29
CA GLU A 447 -6.31 6.74 18.44
C GLU A 447 -7.54 6.78 19.35
N VAL A 448 -8.11 5.60 19.61
CA VAL A 448 -9.33 5.44 20.41
C VAL A 448 -9.07 4.30 21.38
N LYS A 449 -9.08 4.60 22.68
CA LYS A 449 -8.91 3.60 23.77
C LYS A 449 -10.19 3.34 24.56
N GLU A 450 -11.13 4.29 24.53
CA GLU A 450 -12.46 4.18 25.11
C GLU A 450 -13.53 4.20 24.02
N GLU A 451 -14.80 3.95 24.36
CA GLU A 451 -15.93 4.11 23.45
C GLU A 451 -16.29 5.60 23.25
N ILE A 452 -15.30 6.38 22.80
CA ILE A 452 -15.45 7.80 22.47
C ILE A 452 -15.69 7.93 20.97
N SER A 453 -16.79 8.60 20.64
CA SER A 453 -17.17 8.95 19.27
C SER A 453 -17.02 10.45 19.05
N VAL A 454 -16.52 10.80 17.88
CA VAL A 454 -16.44 12.18 17.44
C VAL A 454 -17.14 12.28 16.11
N SER A 455 -18.13 13.16 16.05
CA SER A 455 -18.94 13.38 14.85
C SER A 455 -19.08 14.86 14.58
N LYS A 456 -19.36 15.19 13.32
CA LYS A 456 -19.59 16.56 12.90
C LYS A 456 -20.89 16.62 12.11
N ARG A 457 -21.76 17.54 12.49
CA ARG A 457 -22.92 17.93 11.69
C ARG A 457 -22.86 19.44 11.49
N ASP A 458 -22.92 19.88 10.25
CA ASP A 458 -22.75 21.29 9.88
C ASP A 458 -21.42 21.86 10.39
N ASN A 459 -21.48 22.94 11.16
CA ASN A 459 -20.34 23.57 11.83
C ASN A 459 -20.26 23.20 13.32
N ILE A 460 -20.92 22.12 13.72
CA ILE A 460 -20.98 21.67 15.11
C ILE A 460 -20.27 20.33 15.23
N LEU A 461 -19.22 20.31 16.04
CA LEU A 461 -18.52 19.13 16.49
C LEU A 461 -19.21 18.57 17.73
N THR A 462 -19.57 17.29 17.72
CA THR A 462 -20.09 16.56 18.87
C THR A 462 -19.08 15.49 19.25
N VAL A 463 -18.56 15.60 20.46
CA VAL A 463 -17.72 14.59 21.12
C VAL A 463 -18.55 13.94 22.20
N SER A 464 -18.76 12.64 22.12
CA SER A 464 -19.48 11.89 23.14
C SER A 464 -18.78 10.59 23.44
N GLY A 465 -18.95 10.05 24.63
CA GLY A 465 -18.32 8.77 24.95
C GLY A 465 -18.88 8.10 26.17
N TYR A 466 -18.79 6.77 26.16
CA TYR A 466 -18.98 5.91 27.31
C TYR A 466 -17.60 5.55 27.88
N VAL A 467 -17.40 5.79 29.17
CA VAL A 467 -16.09 5.66 29.83
C VAL A 467 -16.22 4.83 31.10
N TRP A 468 -15.38 3.81 31.22
CA TRP A 468 -15.32 2.99 32.42
C TRP A 468 -14.59 3.72 33.56
N LYS A 469 -15.12 3.67 34.78
CA LYS A 469 -14.62 4.35 36.00
C LYS A 469 -14.51 5.88 35.94
N CYS A 470 -14.97 6.51 34.86
CA CYS A 470 -15.00 7.97 34.73
C CYS A 470 -13.63 8.63 34.95
N ASN A 471 -12.54 7.94 34.57
CA ASN A 471 -11.16 8.33 34.83
C ASN A 471 -10.55 9.20 33.71
N ILE A 472 -11.41 9.92 32.98
CA ILE A 472 -10.99 10.92 32.00
C ILE A 472 -11.18 12.32 32.55
N LYS A 473 -10.33 13.25 32.11
CA LYS A 473 -10.49 14.67 32.39
C LYS A 473 -11.81 15.14 31.79
N ASN A 474 -12.50 16.01 32.52
CA ASN A 474 -13.76 16.62 32.13
C ASN A 474 -13.58 17.76 31.11
N GLU A 475 -12.63 17.62 30.18
CA GLU A 475 -12.35 18.58 29.12
C GLU A 475 -12.07 17.89 27.78
N VAL A 476 -12.60 18.46 26.71
CA VAL A 476 -12.16 18.20 25.34
C VAL A 476 -11.14 19.26 24.96
N VAL A 477 -9.99 18.84 24.44
CA VAL A 477 -8.98 19.72 23.86
C VAL A 477 -9.15 19.73 22.34
N LEU A 478 -9.34 20.91 21.76
CA LEU A 478 -9.38 21.14 20.33
C LEU A 478 -8.10 21.84 19.90
N ILE A 479 -7.31 21.18 19.05
CA ILE A 479 -6.05 21.69 18.51
C ILE A 479 -6.32 22.26 17.12
N PHE A 480 -5.87 23.50 16.91
CA PHE A 480 -6.04 24.28 15.70
C PHE A 480 -4.87 24.06 14.71
N PRO A 481 -5.04 24.40 13.42
CA PRO A 481 -3.99 24.39 12.40
C PRO A 481 -2.62 24.93 12.84
N ASP A 482 -2.63 26.02 13.59
CA ASP A 482 -1.44 26.75 14.03
C ASP A 482 -0.79 26.14 15.29
N GLY A 483 -1.33 25.02 15.76
CA GLY A 483 -0.93 24.35 17.00
C GLY A 483 -1.49 24.98 18.27
N SER A 484 -2.29 26.05 18.17
CA SER A 484 -2.99 26.59 19.33
C SER A 484 -4.08 25.62 19.80
N THR A 485 -4.42 25.67 21.10
CA THR A 485 -5.39 24.74 21.69
C THR A 485 -6.51 25.51 22.39
N LYS A 486 -7.75 25.01 22.31
CA LYS A 486 -8.86 25.45 23.17
C LYS A 486 -9.43 24.28 23.96
N LYS A 487 -9.78 24.54 25.22
CA LYS A 487 -10.32 23.56 26.14
C LYS A 487 -11.81 23.79 26.35
N TYR A 488 -12.58 22.70 26.37
CA TYR A 488 -14.02 22.72 26.45
C TYR A 488 -14.48 21.75 27.54
N SER A 489 -14.88 22.28 28.70
CA SER A 489 -15.34 21.45 29.82
C SER A 489 -16.70 20.81 29.54
N PHE A 490 -16.90 19.59 30.02
CA PHE A 490 -18.18 18.87 30.02
C PHE A 490 -18.45 18.28 31.39
N GLU A 491 -19.70 17.90 31.63
CA GLU A 491 -20.11 17.20 32.85
C GLU A 491 -20.36 15.73 32.52
N PHE A 492 -20.12 14.85 33.49
CA PHE A 492 -20.45 13.44 33.36
C PHE A 492 -21.88 13.16 33.82
N GLU A 493 -22.57 12.32 33.07
CA GLU A 493 -23.74 11.62 33.54
C GLU A 493 -23.31 10.23 34.06
N LYS A 494 -23.39 10.03 35.38
CA LYS A 494 -23.10 8.73 35.99
C LYS A 494 -24.23 7.76 35.67
N LEU A 495 -23.90 6.70 34.94
CA LEU A 495 -24.81 5.59 34.67
C LEU A 495 -24.75 4.54 35.79
N SER A 496 -23.57 4.38 36.42
CA SER A 496 -23.33 3.53 37.58
C SER A 496 -22.07 3.99 38.34
N ASP A 497 -21.69 3.30 39.41
CA ASP A 497 -20.44 3.55 40.15
C ASP A 497 -19.18 3.43 39.26
N ASN A 498 -19.27 2.68 38.16
CA ASN A 498 -18.13 2.40 37.27
C ASN A 498 -18.36 2.82 35.81
N ALA A 499 -19.40 3.59 35.51
CA ALA A 499 -19.68 3.99 34.14
C ALA A 499 -20.21 5.43 34.06
N CYS A 500 -19.61 6.22 33.19
CA CYS A 500 -20.08 7.56 32.87
C CYS A 500 -20.30 7.74 31.37
N LEU A 501 -21.32 8.52 31.05
CA LEU A 501 -21.54 9.09 29.74
C LEU A 501 -21.14 10.57 29.76
N PHE A 502 -20.65 11.08 28.65
CA PHE A 502 -20.54 12.52 28.45
C PHE A 502 -20.89 12.89 27.00
N GLU A 503 -21.31 14.14 26.83
CA GLU A 503 -21.47 14.75 25.52
C GLU A 503 -20.98 16.21 25.59
N LYS A 504 -20.20 16.61 24.59
CA LYS A 504 -19.78 17.97 24.38
C LYS A 504 -19.99 18.41 22.95
N THR A 505 -20.69 19.52 22.82
CA THR A 505 -20.92 20.21 21.56
C THR A 505 -20.00 21.43 21.46
N ILE A 506 -19.27 21.55 20.35
CA ILE A 506 -18.26 22.57 20.10
C ILE A 506 -18.50 23.23 18.73
N PRO A 507 -18.77 24.54 18.67
CA PRO A 507 -18.91 25.24 17.39
C PRO A 507 -17.55 25.41 16.73
N LEU A 508 -17.46 25.06 15.45
CA LEU A 508 -16.29 25.27 14.61
C LEU A 508 -16.47 26.56 13.80
N SER A 509 -15.53 27.49 13.97
CA SER A 509 -15.61 28.84 13.38
C SER A 509 -14.81 29.00 12.09
N GLN A 510 -13.90 28.08 11.77
CA GLN A 510 -12.99 28.17 10.62
C GLN A 510 -12.90 26.83 9.92
N GLN A 511 -12.91 26.81 8.59
CA GLN A 511 -12.74 25.55 7.88
C GLN A 511 -11.28 25.09 7.98
N TRP A 512 -11.05 23.91 8.55
CA TRP A 512 -9.74 23.26 8.61
C TRP A 512 -9.82 21.79 9.05
N VAL A 513 -8.66 21.13 9.17
CA VAL A 513 -8.47 19.87 9.88
C VAL A 513 -8.09 20.14 11.33
N TYR A 514 -9.02 19.91 12.25
CA TYR A 514 -8.80 20.00 13.69
C TYR A 514 -8.27 18.68 14.24
N LEU A 515 -7.58 18.71 15.38
CA LEU A 515 -7.38 17.51 16.20
C LEU A 515 -8.22 17.63 17.46
N VAL A 516 -8.88 16.54 17.80
CA VAL A 516 -9.71 16.42 18.99
C VAL A 516 -9.04 15.44 19.93
N GLU A 517 -8.82 15.87 21.16
CA GLU A 517 -8.16 15.07 22.19
C GLU A 517 -9.00 15.04 23.46
N VAL A 518 -9.15 13.85 24.03
CA VAL A 518 -9.76 13.59 25.33
C VAL A 518 -8.78 12.77 26.12
N ASN A 519 -8.41 13.24 27.31
CA ASN A 519 -7.32 12.67 28.09
C ASN A 519 -7.83 11.96 29.34
N TYR A 520 -7.18 10.86 29.72
CA TYR A 520 -7.25 10.31 31.07
C TYR A 520 -6.70 11.32 32.10
N ASP A 521 -7.06 11.14 33.37
CA ASP A 521 -6.49 11.95 34.48
C ASP A 521 -4.96 11.80 34.59
N THR A 522 -4.43 10.67 34.10
CA THR A 522 -2.99 10.39 33.99
C THR A 522 -2.29 11.22 32.91
N GLY A 523 -3.04 11.88 32.02
CA GLY A 523 -2.52 12.68 30.92
C GLY A 523 -2.37 11.93 29.59
N PHE A 524 -2.66 10.62 29.53
CA PHE A 524 -2.69 9.88 28.26
C PHE A 524 -3.99 10.15 27.49
N ALA A 525 -3.92 10.18 26.17
CA ALA A 525 -5.11 10.25 25.32
C ALA A 525 -5.98 8.99 25.47
N ALA A 526 -7.24 9.19 25.84
CA ALA A 526 -8.35 8.24 25.71
C ALA A 526 -8.93 8.29 24.29
N TYR A 527 -8.90 9.48 23.67
CA TYR A 527 -9.17 9.74 22.26
C TYR A 527 -8.17 10.77 21.75
N ASN A 528 -7.58 10.56 20.58
CA ASN A 528 -6.86 11.58 19.81
C ASN A 528 -7.12 11.34 18.32
N GLY A 529 -7.71 12.29 17.60
CA GLY A 529 -7.99 12.07 16.18
C GLY A 529 -8.36 13.33 15.41
N PRO A 530 -8.19 13.31 14.07
CA PRO A 530 -8.54 14.45 13.24
C PRO A 530 -10.04 14.58 13.00
N ILE A 531 -10.49 15.82 12.83
CA ILE A 531 -11.82 16.18 12.34
C ILE A 531 -11.71 17.19 11.21
N VAL A 532 -12.34 16.84 10.08
CA VAL A 532 -12.35 17.66 8.87
C VAL A 532 -13.60 18.55 8.84
N TYR A 533 -13.40 19.86 8.88
CA TYR A 533 -14.45 20.86 8.68
C TYR A 533 -14.14 21.75 7.47
N GLY A 534 -15.09 21.82 6.53
CA GLY A 534 -14.88 22.43 5.21
C GLY A 534 -14.37 21.44 4.17
N ASP A 535 -13.88 21.97 3.04
CA ASP A 535 -13.46 21.19 1.88
C ASP A 535 -11.95 20.90 1.94
N PHE A 536 -11.55 20.06 2.90
CA PHE A 536 -10.16 19.59 3.08
C PHE A 536 -10.05 18.09 2.82
N LEU A 537 -8.93 17.68 2.22
CA LEU A 537 -8.60 16.30 1.91
C LEU A 537 -7.35 15.89 2.71
N PRO A 538 -7.50 15.14 3.83
CA PRO A 538 -6.42 14.81 4.76
C PRO A 538 -5.52 13.68 4.21
N LEU A 539 -4.83 13.93 3.10
CA LEU A 539 -4.01 12.97 2.38
C LEU A 539 -2.54 13.38 2.22
N LEU A 540 -2.13 14.55 2.74
CA LEU A 540 -0.71 14.91 2.73
C LEU A 540 0.04 14.08 3.77
N PRO A 541 1.34 13.82 3.52
CA PRO A 541 2.23 13.35 4.55
C PRO A 541 2.16 14.27 5.77
N ASN A 542 2.16 13.69 6.96
CA ASN A 542 2.36 14.43 8.21
C ASN A 542 3.81 14.25 8.68
N GLY A 543 4.15 14.82 9.85
CA GLY A 543 5.49 14.70 10.43
C GLY A 543 5.93 13.26 10.74
N TYR A 544 5.02 12.30 10.81
CA TYR A 544 5.30 10.90 11.11
C TYR A 544 5.72 10.08 9.88
N ASP A 545 5.25 10.46 8.69
CA ASP A 545 5.43 9.67 7.45
C ASP A 545 6.87 9.57 6.95
N GLY A 546 7.75 10.47 7.42
CA GLY A 546 9.18 10.47 7.12
C GLY A 546 10.05 9.81 8.19
N VAL A 547 9.48 9.49 9.36
CA VAL A 547 10.26 8.98 10.49
C VAL A 547 10.65 7.55 10.20
N THR A 548 11.94 7.31 9.99
CA THR A 548 12.50 5.96 9.94
C THR A 548 12.79 5.50 11.36
N LYS A 549 12.64 4.19 11.63
CA LYS A 549 13.07 3.56 12.88
C LYS A 549 14.60 3.53 12.94
N GLU A 550 15.22 4.67 13.14
CA GLU A 550 16.63 4.77 13.45
C GLU A 550 16.76 4.65 14.96
N ILE A 551 17.34 3.53 15.41
CA ILE A 551 17.77 3.39 16.80
C ILE A 551 19.00 4.29 16.95
N HIS A 552 18.77 5.56 17.24
CA HIS A 552 19.83 6.48 17.57
C HIS A 552 20.41 6.08 18.93
N ALA A 553 21.65 5.59 18.92
CA ALA A 553 22.37 5.27 20.15
C ALA A 553 22.90 6.52 20.88
N ASP A 554 22.80 7.70 20.27
CA ASP A 554 23.39 8.95 20.77
C ASP A 554 22.30 9.94 21.22
N SER A 555 22.15 10.08 22.54
CA SER A 555 21.18 10.98 23.18
C SER A 555 21.45 12.46 22.90
N SER A 556 22.69 12.86 22.59
CA SER A 556 23.03 14.26 22.30
C SER A 556 22.45 14.71 20.95
N ASN A 557 22.51 13.85 19.93
CA ASN A 557 21.89 14.13 18.64
C ASN A 557 20.36 14.20 18.76
N ILE A 558 19.75 13.32 19.55
CA ILE A 558 18.29 13.35 19.81
C ILE A 558 17.90 14.67 20.49
N ALA A 559 18.64 15.10 21.51
CA ALA A 559 18.36 16.35 22.21
C ALA A 559 18.47 17.57 21.28
N LEU A 560 19.51 17.63 20.44
CA LEU A 560 19.70 18.73 19.49
C LEU A 560 18.60 18.78 18.43
N ASN A 561 18.21 17.64 17.90
CA ASN A 561 17.16 17.58 16.89
C ASN A 561 15.78 17.90 17.50
N SER A 562 15.52 17.42 18.72
CA SER A 562 14.34 17.80 19.50
C SER A 562 14.28 19.30 19.74
N LEU A 563 15.41 19.93 20.10
CA LEU A 563 15.50 21.37 20.29
C LEU A 563 15.15 22.12 19.01
N THR A 564 15.71 21.71 17.87
CA THR A 564 15.41 22.30 16.56
C THR A 564 13.91 22.24 16.28
N PHE A 565 13.30 21.06 16.41
CA PHE A 565 11.86 20.88 16.19
C PHE A 565 11.01 21.77 17.11
N VAL A 566 11.28 21.74 18.42
CA VAL A 566 10.55 22.56 19.41
C VAL A 566 10.69 24.04 19.09
N ASN A 567 11.89 24.51 18.70
CA ASN A 567 12.09 25.90 18.31
C ASN A 567 11.34 26.26 17.02
N THR A 568 11.23 25.35 16.05
CA THR A 568 10.37 25.55 14.87
C THR A 568 8.89 25.72 15.26
N VAL A 569 8.38 24.88 16.17
CA VAL A 569 6.99 25.01 16.68
C VAL A 569 6.81 26.32 17.45
N ARG A 570 7.76 26.66 18.33
CA ARG A 570 7.72 27.91 19.10
C ARG A 570 7.69 29.14 18.20
N ALA A 571 8.50 29.15 17.14
CA ALA A 571 8.54 30.24 16.16
C ALA A 571 7.17 30.42 15.47
N LYS A 572 6.50 29.33 15.08
CA LYS A 572 5.14 29.38 14.49
C LYS A 572 4.12 30.01 15.44
N SER A 573 4.27 29.81 16.74
CA SER A 573 3.42 30.42 17.76
C SER A 573 3.94 31.78 18.28
N GLY A 574 4.92 32.40 17.62
CA GLY A 574 5.49 33.70 18.02
C GLY A 574 6.25 33.68 19.36
N LYS A 575 6.73 32.52 19.81
CA LYS A 575 7.50 32.35 21.05
C LYS A 575 9.00 32.39 20.78
N SER A 576 9.77 32.98 21.70
CA SER A 576 11.24 33.00 21.64
C SER A 576 11.82 31.60 21.63
N THR A 577 12.98 31.40 21.03
CA THR A 577 13.69 30.12 21.06
C THR A 577 14.12 29.75 22.48
N ILE A 578 14.35 28.45 22.71
CA ILE A 578 14.98 27.90 23.91
C ILE A 578 16.33 27.27 23.52
N SER A 579 17.19 27.07 24.52
CA SER A 579 18.47 26.36 24.39
C SER A 579 18.46 25.09 25.22
N LEU A 580 19.35 24.15 24.90
CA LEU A 580 19.65 23.03 25.80
C LEU A 580 20.34 23.55 27.06
N ASP A 581 20.11 22.86 28.17
CA ASP A 581 20.76 23.09 29.45
C ASP A 581 21.27 21.74 29.97
N ASP A 582 22.55 21.67 30.33
CA ASP A 582 23.19 20.40 30.70
C ASP A 582 22.59 19.80 31.98
N THR A 583 22.14 20.65 32.90
CA THR A 583 21.51 20.22 34.16
C THR A 583 20.14 19.60 33.88
N LEU A 584 19.33 20.25 33.06
CA LEU A 584 18.01 19.73 32.66
C LEU A 584 18.13 18.49 31.77
N ASN A 585 19.13 18.42 30.88
CA ASN A 585 19.40 17.23 30.07
C ASN A 585 19.80 16.03 30.93
N THR A 586 20.66 16.26 31.94
CA THR A 586 21.05 15.23 32.91
C THR A 586 19.82 14.72 33.67
N LEU A 587 18.98 15.64 34.16
CA LEU A 587 17.75 15.30 34.88
C LEU A 587 16.76 14.52 34.01
N ALA A 588 16.55 14.95 32.76
CA ALA A 588 15.69 14.27 31.80
C ALA A 588 16.22 12.85 31.49
N THR A 589 17.54 12.68 31.37
CA THR A 589 18.17 11.37 31.15
C THR A 589 17.98 10.44 32.34
N LEU A 590 18.17 10.93 33.58
CA LEU A 590 17.92 10.16 34.79
C LEU A 590 16.47 9.68 34.85
N LYS A 591 15.52 10.56 34.53
CA LYS A 591 14.10 10.24 34.49
C LYS A 591 13.76 9.23 33.40
N ALA A 592 14.28 9.39 32.19
CA ALA A 592 14.07 8.46 31.08
C ALA A 592 14.62 7.06 31.39
N ASN A 593 15.79 6.97 32.03
CA ASN A 593 16.37 5.71 32.47
C ASN A 593 15.53 5.04 33.57
N ASP A 594 15.01 5.80 34.52
CA ASP A 594 14.08 5.29 35.54
C ASP A 594 12.83 4.69 34.90
N MET A 595 12.20 5.42 33.96
CA MET A 595 11.05 4.95 33.19
C MET A 595 11.34 3.64 32.44
N ALA A 596 12.47 3.59 31.73
CA ALA A 596 12.90 2.42 30.98
C ALA A 596 13.15 1.20 31.88
N ASN A 597 13.86 1.38 33.00
CA ASN A 597 14.21 0.31 33.93
C ASN A 597 12.99 -0.32 34.62
N HIS A 598 11.91 0.44 34.77
CA HIS A 598 10.68 -0.01 35.43
C HIS A 598 9.53 -0.28 34.46
N ALA A 599 9.80 -0.28 33.15
CA ALA A 599 8.82 -0.50 32.09
C ALA A 599 7.56 0.39 32.26
N ASN A 600 7.76 1.65 32.67
CA ASN A 600 6.69 2.62 32.88
C ASN A 600 6.96 3.90 32.09
N ILE A 601 5.91 4.67 31.81
CA ILE A 601 6.02 6.03 31.26
C ILE A 601 5.11 6.89 32.13
N SER A 602 5.70 7.79 32.91
CA SER A 602 4.96 8.57 33.91
C SER A 602 5.73 9.82 34.31
N HIS A 603 4.99 10.86 34.69
CA HIS A 603 5.54 12.03 35.39
C HIS A 603 6.04 11.69 36.80
N TRP A 604 5.63 10.55 37.33
CA TRP A 604 6.08 10.01 38.62
C TRP A 604 7.19 8.98 38.39
N ASP A 605 8.30 9.12 39.10
CA ASP A 605 9.39 8.14 39.06
C ASP A 605 9.03 6.90 39.89
N SER A 606 9.89 5.88 39.84
CA SER A 606 9.75 4.64 40.62
C SER A 606 9.64 4.83 42.13
N ASN A 607 10.01 6.00 42.66
CA ASN A 607 9.89 6.35 44.08
C ASN A 607 8.61 7.12 44.39
N GLY A 608 7.73 7.34 43.41
CA GLY A 608 6.50 8.12 43.57
C GLY A 608 6.74 9.62 43.66
N ASP A 609 7.87 10.13 43.13
CA ASP A 609 8.19 11.55 43.08
C ASP A 609 8.04 12.13 41.66
N ARG A 610 7.67 13.41 41.57
CA ARG A 610 7.73 14.18 40.31
C ARG A 610 9.17 14.58 39.99
N ILE A 611 9.40 15.15 38.80
CA ILE A 611 10.73 15.56 38.30
C ILE A 611 11.55 16.40 39.29
N SER A 612 10.90 17.23 40.12
CA SER A 612 11.56 18.02 41.17
C SER A 612 12.09 17.16 42.33
N GLY A 613 11.39 16.09 42.69
CA GLY A 613 11.87 15.10 43.66
C GLY A 613 13.05 14.32 43.09
N THR A 614 12.97 13.90 41.82
CA THR A 614 14.10 13.28 41.10
C THR A 614 15.34 14.18 41.13
N ALA A 615 15.17 15.49 40.87
CA ALA A 615 16.27 16.45 40.92
C ALA A 615 16.89 16.57 42.32
N LYS A 616 16.05 16.74 43.35
CA LYS A 616 16.49 16.86 44.74
C LYS A 616 17.30 15.63 45.19
N ARG A 617 16.86 14.42 44.85
CA ARG A 617 17.57 13.17 45.20
C ARG A 617 18.92 13.04 44.51
N ASN A 618 19.11 13.67 43.35
CA ASN A 618 20.35 13.64 42.59
C ASN A 618 21.21 14.91 42.80
N GLY A 619 20.91 15.73 43.81
CA GLY A 619 21.68 16.95 44.09
C GLY A 619 21.59 18.03 43.01
N ILE A 620 20.57 17.97 42.16
CA ILE A 620 20.34 18.92 41.08
C ILE A 620 19.51 20.09 41.61
N ASN A 621 20.12 21.28 41.66
CA ASN A 621 19.44 22.49 42.07
C ASN A 621 18.68 23.11 40.89
N LEU A 622 17.38 23.28 41.06
CA LEU A 622 16.50 23.78 40.01
C LEU A 622 16.13 25.23 40.30
N THR A 623 16.43 26.12 39.37
CA THR A 623 16.03 27.53 39.46
C THR A 623 14.81 27.80 38.58
N GLY A 624 13.73 28.31 39.18
CA GLY A 624 12.51 28.68 38.46
C GLY A 624 11.49 27.55 38.30
N SER A 625 10.51 27.77 37.42
CA SER A 625 9.43 26.81 37.15
C SER A 625 9.88 25.75 36.14
N ILE A 626 9.57 24.49 36.42
CA ILE A 626 9.86 23.36 35.53
C ILE A 626 8.58 22.76 34.97
N TRP A 627 8.67 22.39 33.70
CA TRP A 627 7.67 21.64 32.98
C TRP A 627 8.34 20.41 32.37
N GLU A 628 7.65 19.29 32.40
CA GLU A 628 8.14 18.01 31.91
C GLU A 628 7.12 17.46 30.92
N ASN A 629 7.62 16.99 29.77
CA ASN A 629 6.87 16.14 28.85
C ASN A 629 7.62 14.80 28.79
N VAL A 630 6.89 13.70 28.96
CA VAL A 630 7.44 12.34 28.87
C VAL A 630 6.79 11.58 27.74
N ALA A 631 7.55 10.69 27.12
CA ALA A 631 7.04 9.73 26.15
C ALA A 631 7.94 8.51 26.10
N GLY A 632 7.42 7.42 25.55
CA GLY A 632 8.18 6.19 25.33
C GLY A 632 7.49 5.32 24.28
N GLY A 633 8.24 4.38 23.70
CA GLY A 633 7.77 3.58 22.57
C GLY A 633 7.83 4.28 21.21
N ASN A 634 8.30 5.53 21.16
CA ASN A 634 8.46 6.30 19.94
C ASN A 634 9.77 5.97 19.22
N VAL A 635 9.73 6.09 17.90
CA VAL A 635 10.83 5.79 16.97
C VAL A 635 11.68 7.01 16.61
N GLY A 636 11.26 8.20 17.04
CA GLY A 636 11.94 9.48 16.81
C GLY A 636 11.31 10.61 17.63
N TYR A 637 12.02 11.73 17.79
CA TYR A 637 11.55 12.87 18.59
C TYR A 637 10.42 13.68 17.90
N GLU A 638 10.31 13.60 16.57
CA GLU A 638 9.25 14.26 15.78
C GLU A 638 7.87 13.65 16.05
N VAL A 639 7.84 12.48 16.70
CA VAL A 639 6.65 11.71 17.06
C VAL A 639 6.03 12.18 18.39
N LEU A 640 6.67 13.13 19.09
CA LEU A 640 6.38 13.44 20.51
C LEU A 640 5.29 14.48 20.78
N LEU A 641 4.80 15.20 19.76
CA LEU A 641 4.10 16.48 19.98
C LEU A 641 2.78 16.65 19.20
N VAL A 642 2.04 15.56 18.94
CA VAL A 642 0.64 15.65 18.48
C VAL A 642 -0.30 14.92 19.41
#